data_AF-A0A0R3S9E7-F1
#
_entry.id   AF-A0A0R3S9E7-F1
#
_cell.length_a   1.000
_cell.length_b   1.000
_cell.length_c   1.000
_cell.angle_alpha   90.00
_cell.angle_beta   90.00
_cell.angle_gamma   90.00
#
_symmetry.space_group_name_H-M   'P 1'
#
loop_
_entity.id
_entity.type
_entity.pdbx_description
1 polymer ?
#
loop_
_entity_poly.entity_id
_entity_poly.type
_entity_poly.pdbx_seq_one_letter_code
_entity_poly.pdbx_strand_id
1 'polypeptide(L)'
;MVLSRSIEDVFGLLDYASSDTKNFYRSAQLIHFGYDPFDEDIFLMEVTPALADQFLSNPRFSAEIKSEDGNDNENPAFFCTEASTQRLLETETSDILLLVPGLKVPDDTKESYWLAEKPNISNRIVTAIKSSYIEPMSVRAPSLRNLKQRLLPSNFAGHIEDEDQDISAFDNFVSLDDLRKSVPCSEAELLHAMDRLNIFSWKGQCRKFQLDYLNNVLQSIFDMADELSLNWLHDGFSDPKDIVSRLKDLYPPVVLYQVFQRFFFRKRSSRNNAVYPRKAKICRLIGENLLSITKKFALSDFISVWCASVPHGMQPRLNRYLICSGRAYTEISSMTQQKSITYLPSEDLPDDSVDARLKSLFDRQPHWPQSQLAGYVADLIFDVPIEEPCCIPLSTTSECELTILSDSEGEDEKNAIVDEFEEVEKVALDNPVQVPAVIGSVLNHYCRVTTSADVEICCKVLAQNFAAIESLEYIPDHLGRQISAYISCDLLNNRTIPLNIYIGLFSRAYGGLFLSGFRLRSCPDFTKWIEAFSACNSLSTLNLDSCDLGGKYPEVLPWIARLKGLRFLSLRWNNLTNDNIVSITANWRIKLVGEGCKLAVVDVSRNPFLGETALRKLTSISSLQVIYLSDTGLAISTAALPPGWKERTDRERLVPKFPEPSGWLWEDFGVVRFSLGENFDSEQYEFPLIVFRLRTH
;
A
#
# COMPACT_ATOMS: atom_id res chain seq x y z
N MET A 1 -24.86 -47.21 23.10
CA MET A 1 -24.56 -48.59 22.67
C MET A 1 -23.68 -48.48 21.44
N VAL A 2 -22.37 -48.68 21.55
CA VAL A 2 -21.47 -48.61 20.39
C VAL A 2 -21.70 -49.86 19.56
N LEU A 3 -22.26 -49.72 18.36
CA LEU A 3 -22.37 -50.82 17.38
C LEU A 3 -20.96 -51.19 16.92
N SER A 4 -20.33 -52.17 17.58
CA SER A 4 -19.07 -52.75 17.13
C SER A 4 -19.35 -53.65 15.93
N ARG A 5 -19.04 -53.17 14.72
CA ARG A 5 -19.04 -54.00 13.51
C ARG A 5 -17.80 -54.89 13.50
N SER A 6 -17.94 -56.15 13.06
CA SER A 6 -16.80 -57.06 12.93
C SER A 6 -15.89 -56.64 11.76
N ILE A 7 -14.66 -57.18 11.73
CA ILE A 7 -13.70 -56.88 10.65
C ILE A 7 -14.26 -57.36 9.30
N GLU A 8 -14.87 -58.53 9.32
CA GLU A 8 -15.49 -59.18 8.17
C GLU A 8 -16.65 -58.34 7.62
N ASP A 9 -17.48 -57.74 8.50
CA ASP A 9 -18.60 -56.91 8.07
C ASP A 9 -18.14 -55.60 7.40
N VAL A 10 -17.11 -54.95 7.95
CA VAL A 10 -16.64 -53.65 7.46
C VAL A 10 -15.98 -53.78 6.09
N PHE A 11 -15.09 -54.76 5.91
CA PHE A 11 -14.46 -55.01 4.62
C PHE A 11 -15.39 -55.71 3.63
N GLY A 12 -16.36 -56.50 4.09
CA GLY A 12 -17.42 -57.04 3.24
C GLY A 12 -18.30 -55.92 2.65
N LEU A 13 -18.60 -54.86 3.41
CA LEU A 13 -19.34 -53.70 2.90
C LEU A 13 -18.59 -52.93 1.81
N LEU A 14 -17.26 -52.89 1.87
CA LEU A 14 -16.42 -52.27 0.83
C LEU A 14 -16.56 -52.98 -0.52
N ASP A 15 -16.68 -54.32 -0.52
CA ASP A 15 -16.89 -55.12 -1.74
C ASP A 15 -18.25 -54.83 -2.41
N TYR A 16 -19.24 -54.36 -1.66
CA TYR A 16 -20.52 -53.90 -2.22
C TYR A 16 -20.51 -52.44 -2.67
N ALA A 17 -19.63 -51.61 -2.09
CA ALA A 17 -19.60 -50.17 -2.31
C ALA A 17 -18.70 -49.75 -3.49
N SER A 18 -17.66 -50.51 -3.82
CA SER A 18 -16.74 -50.21 -4.92
C SER A 18 -16.34 -51.47 -5.67
N SER A 19 -16.25 -51.37 -7.00
CA SER A 19 -15.81 -52.46 -7.88
C SER A 19 -14.29 -52.66 -7.90
N ASP A 20 -13.52 -51.75 -7.30
CA ASP A 20 -12.05 -51.81 -7.24
C ASP A 20 -11.54 -51.76 -5.80
N THR A 21 -11.77 -52.84 -5.04
CA THR A 21 -11.34 -52.97 -3.65
C THR A 21 -9.83 -53.18 -3.48
N LYS A 22 -9.08 -53.37 -4.58
CA LYS A 22 -7.63 -53.59 -4.56
C LYS A 22 -6.82 -52.33 -4.25
N ASN A 23 -7.40 -51.15 -4.50
CA ASN A 23 -6.74 -49.86 -4.26
C ASN A 23 -6.99 -49.29 -2.86
N PHE A 24 -7.75 -49.99 -1.99
CA PHE A 24 -8.01 -49.55 -0.63
C PHE A 24 -6.99 -50.12 0.35
N TYR A 25 -6.66 -49.34 1.38
CA TYR A 25 -5.83 -49.81 2.49
C TYR A 25 -6.55 -50.92 3.28
N ARG A 26 -5.77 -51.85 3.83
CA ARG A 26 -6.28 -52.90 4.74
C ARG A 26 -6.58 -52.38 6.15
N SER A 27 -6.47 -51.09 6.38
CA SER A 27 -6.77 -50.45 7.66
C SER A 27 -7.99 -49.54 7.51
N ALA A 28 -8.98 -49.72 8.37
CA ALA A 28 -10.19 -48.90 8.42
C ALA A 28 -10.32 -48.17 9.76
N GLN A 29 -10.91 -46.97 9.73
CA GLN A 29 -11.25 -46.21 10.94
C GLN A 29 -12.78 -46.05 11.00
N LEU A 30 -13.42 -46.61 12.02
CA LEU A 30 -14.84 -46.46 12.26
C LEU A 30 -15.07 -45.16 13.03
N ILE A 31 -15.81 -44.22 12.42
CA ILE A 31 -16.14 -42.93 13.01
C ILE A 31 -17.49 -43.04 13.71
N HIS A 32 -17.52 -42.71 14.99
CA HIS A 32 -18.72 -42.66 15.83
C HIS A 32 -18.90 -41.26 16.40
N PHE A 33 -20.14 -40.82 16.58
CA PHE A 33 -20.41 -39.58 17.29
C PHE A 33 -20.30 -39.80 18.81
N GLY A 34 -19.70 -38.83 19.49
CA GLY A 34 -19.67 -38.77 20.95
C GLY A 34 -21.07 -38.59 21.56
N TYR A 35 -21.13 -38.54 22.89
CA TYR A 35 -22.40 -38.36 23.60
C TYR A 35 -23.00 -36.96 23.38
N ASP A 36 -22.15 -35.95 23.22
CA ASP A 36 -22.53 -34.58 22.86
C ASP A 36 -21.57 -34.02 21.80
N PRO A 37 -21.83 -34.29 20.51
CA PRO A 37 -20.96 -33.81 19.43
C PRO A 37 -21.19 -32.33 19.10
N PHE A 38 -22.21 -31.68 19.66
CA PHE A 38 -22.52 -30.26 19.44
C PHE A 38 -22.09 -29.39 20.62
N ASP A 39 -21.23 -29.92 21.50
CA ASP A 39 -20.70 -29.26 22.69
C ASP A 39 -20.38 -27.78 22.43
N GLU A 40 -21.13 -26.90 23.10
CA GLU A 40 -21.00 -25.44 22.97
C GLU A 40 -19.72 -24.91 23.62
N ASP A 41 -19.07 -25.68 24.51
CA ASP A 41 -17.88 -25.25 25.25
C ASP A 41 -16.57 -25.40 24.43
N ILE A 42 -16.62 -26.07 23.28
CA ILE A 42 -15.47 -26.27 22.40
C ILE A 42 -15.45 -25.21 21.29
N PHE A 43 -14.43 -24.37 21.27
CA PHE A 43 -14.23 -23.37 20.22
C PHE A 43 -13.03 -23.72 19.34
N LEU A 44 -13.15 -23.44 18.04
CA LEU A 44 -12.04 -23.50 17.11
C LEU A 44 -11.52 -22.08 16.91
N MET A 45 -10.20 -21.89 17.03
CA MET A 45 -9.57 -20.60 16.81
C MET A 45 -8.42 -20.79 15.83
N GLU A 46 -8.29 -19.86 14.88
CA GLU A 46 -7.15 -19.81 13.99
C GLU A 46 -5.91 -19.38 14.78
N VAL A 47 -4.81 -20.11 14.59
CA VAL A 47 -3.53 -19.85 15.26
C VAL A 47 -2.46 -19.64 14.20
N THR A 48 -1.90 -18.44 14.18
CA THR A 48 -0.77 -18.12 13.29
C THR A 48 0.48 -18.91 13.69
N PRO A 49 1.42 -19.19 12.76
CA PRO A 49 2.66 -19.88 13.10
C PRO A 49 3.45 -19.22 14.24
N ALA A 50 3.49 -17.88 14.26
CA ALA A 50 4.15 -17.13 15.33
C ALA A 50 3.48 -17.33 16.70
N LEU A 51 2.15 -17.37 16.74
CA LEU A 51 1.40 -17.63 17.98
C LEU A 51 1.55 -19.09 18.41
N ALA A 52 1.55 -20.04 17.47
CA ALA A 52 1.83 -21.45 17.75
C ALA A 52 3.23 -21.64 18.35
N ASP A 53 4.24 -20.98 17.79
CA ASP A 53 5.61 -21.01 18.32
C ASP A 53 5.67 -20.46 19.76
N GLN A 54 4.93 -19.40 20.07
CA GLN A 54 4.82 -18.86 21.43
C GLN A 54 4.16 -19.85 22.39
N PHE A 55 3.06 -20.48 21.99
CA PHE A 55 2.38 -21.51 22.79
C PHE A 55 3.30 -22.70 23.09
N LEU A 56 4.13 -23.13 22.13
CA LEU A 56 4.98 -24.30 22.27
C LEU A 56 6.31 -24.01 22.97
N SER A 57 6.89 -22.83 22.76
CA SER A 57 8.26 -22.51 23.18
C SER A 57 8.35 -21.77 24.52
N ASN A 58 7.31 -21.03 24.91
CA ASN A 58 7.33 -20.21 26.12
C ASN A 58 6.39 -20.77 27.20
N PRO A 59 6.92 -21.49 28.22
CA PRO A 59 6.10 -22.05 29.29
C PRO A 59 5.48 -21.00 30.22
N ARG A 60 5.83 -19.71 30.10
CA ARG A 60 5.19 -18.59 30.81
C ARG A 60 4.28 -17.75 29.93
N PHE A 61 3.99 -18.18 28.70
CA PHE A 61 3.07 -17.44 27.84
C PHE A 61 1.71 -17.31 28.52
N SER A 62 1.26 -16.07 28.71
CA SER A 62 -0.07 -15.74 29.19
C SER A 62 -0.82 -14.94 28.15
N ALA A 63 -2.07 -15.33 27.89
CA ALA A 63 -3.01 -14.56 27.11
C ALA A 63 -4.34 -14.51 27.85
N GLU A 64 -5.00 -13.36 27.78
CA GLU A 64 -6.28 -13.09 28.44
C GLU A 64 -7.32 -12.75 27.38
N ILE A 65 -8.52 -13.32 27.51
CA ILE A 65 -9.67 -12.91 26.70
C ILE A 65 -10.45 -11.85 27.49
N LYS A 66 -10.63 -10.67 26.90
CA LYS A 66 -11.29 -9.52 27.51
C LYS A 66 -12.42 -9.01 26.62
N SER A 67 -13.46 -8.46 27.23
CA SER A 67 -14.51 -7.68 26.57
C SER A 67 -14.43 -6.22 27.02
N GLU A 68 -14.99 -5.31 26.24
CA GLU A 68 -15.24 -3.94 26.73
C GLU A 68 -16.35 -3.94 27.78
N ASP A 69 -16.29 -3.00 28.75
CA ASP A 69 -17.31 -2.87 29.79
C ASP A 69 -18.72 -2.67 29.19
N GLY A 70 -19.69 -3.50 29.62
CA GLY A 70 -21.07 -3.43 29.14
C GLY A 70 -21.83 -4.73 29.36
N ASN A 71 -22.93 -4.93 28.64
CA ASN A 71 -23.63 -6.21 28.64
C ASN A 71 -22.82 -7.21 27.81
N ASP A 72 -22.30 -8.25 28.45
CA ASP A 72 -21.34 -9.22 27.85
C ASP A 72 -21.84 -9.87 26.55
N ASN A 73 -23.16 -9.83 26.28
CA ASN A 73 -23.76 -10.47 25.12
C ASN A 73 -23.66 -9.67 23.80
N GLU A 74 -23.28 -8.39 23.81
CA GLU A 74 -23.20 -7.56 22.59
C GLU A 74 -21.80 -7.00 22.29
N ASN A 75 -20.89 -7.08 23.26
CA ASN A 75 -19.56 -6.48 23.11
C ASN A 75 -18.59 -7.42 22.40
N PRO A 76 -17.67 -6.87 21.57
CA PRO A 76 -16.63 -7.67 20.94
C PRO A 76 -15.67 -8.26 21.98
N ALA A 77 -15.23 -9.49 21.73
CA ALA A 77 -14.18 -10.14 22.50
C ALA A 77 -12.80 -9.87 21.89
N PHE A 78 -11.79 -9.76 22.75
CA PHE A 78 -10.41 -9.50 22.37
C PHE A 78 -9.49 -10.51 23.02
N PHE A 79 -8.51 -10.97 22.26
CA PHE A 79 -7.41 -11.80 22.71
C PHE A 79 -6.19 -10.92 22.95
N CYS A 80 -5.84 -10.74 24.22
CA CYS A 80 -4.76 -9.87 24.67
C CYS A 80 -3.57 -10.72 25.12
N THR A 81 -2.40 -10.46 24.52
CA THR A 81 -1.12 -11.00 24.99
C THR A 81 -0.35 -9.91 25.74
N GLU A 82 0.86 -10.22 26.22
CA GLU A 82 1.74 -9.21 26.84
C GLU A 82 2.12 -8.06 25.88
N ALA A 83 2.09 -8.30 24.56
CA ALA A 83 2.62 -7.37 23.56
C ALA A 83 1.60 -6.86 22.53
N SER A 84 0.50 -7.58 22.32
CA SER A 84 -0.47 -7.23 21.26
C SER A 84 -1.89 -7.66 21.59
N THR A 85 -2.85 -6.93 21.02
CA THR A 85 -4.28 -7.21 21.13
C THR A 85 -4.90 -7.54 19.77
N GLN A 86 -5.73 -8.57 19.75
CA GLN A 86 -6.45 -9.03 18.56
C GLN A 86 -7.94 -9.09 18.85
N ARG A 87 -8.77 -8.59 17.94
CA ARG A 87 -10.22 -8.74 17.99
C ARG A 87 -10.59 -10.14 17.52
N LEU A 88 -11.44 -10.82 18.27
CA LEU A 88 -11.96 -12.14 17.90
C LEU A 88 -13.20 -11.97 17.02
N LEU A 89 -13.18 -12.54 15.82
CA LEU A 89 -14.29 -12.55 14.88
C LEU A 89 -14.76 -13.97 14.65
N GLU A 90 -16.07 -14.20 14.72
CA GLU A 90 -16.64 -15.50 14.35
C GLU A 90 -16.88 -15.56 12.84
N THR A 91 -16.32 -16.58 12.20
CA THR A 91 -16.42 -16.81 10.75
C THR A 91 -17.12 -18.14 10.50
N GLU A 92 -18.23 -18.11 9.75
CA GLU A 92 -18.96 -19.31 9.33
C GLU A 92 -18.24 -20.02 8.18
N THR A 93 -18.27 -21.36 8.20
CA THR A 93 -17.73 -22.21 7.13
C THR A 93 -18.86 -22.83 6.32
N SER A 94 -18.68 -22.95 5.00
CA SER A 94 -19.61 -23.71 4.16
C SER A 94 -19.58 -25.22 4.45
N ASP A 95 -18.47 -25.70 4.98
CA ASP A 95 -18.22 -27.09 5.32
C ASP A 95 -18.39 -27.33 6.82
N ILE A 96 -18.79 -28.56 7.18
CA ILE A 96 -18.88 -29.00 8.57
C ILE A 96 -17.51 -29.55 9.01
N LEU A 97 -16.93 -28.94 10.04
CA LEU A 97 -15.66 -29.36 10.63
C LEU A 97 -15.91 -30.42 11.71
N LEU A 98 -15.26 -31.57 11.57
CA LEU A 98 -15.32 -32.66 12.53
C LEU A 98 -14.02 -32.73 13.32
N LEU A 99 -14.10 -32.48 14.64
CA LEU A 99 -12.97 -32.65 15.53
C LEU A 99 -12.91 -34.13 15.96
N VAL A 100 -11.89 -34.84 15.47
CA VAL A 100 -11.71 -36.28 15.69
C VAL A 100 -10.29 -36.56 16.17
N PRO A 101 -10.04 -36.57 17.49
CA PRO A 101 -8.70 -36.79 18.04
C PRO A 101 -8.09 -38.12 17.57
N GLY A 102 -6.85 -38.07 17.10
CA GLY A 102 -6.11 -39.25 16.65
C GLY A 102 -6.63 -39.88 15.35
N LEU A 103 -7.48 -39.17 14.60
CA LEU A 103 -7.84 -39.56 13.24
C LEU A 103 -6.58 -39.55 12.37
N LYS A 104 -6.34 -40.67 11.69
CA LYS A 104 -5.23 -40.79 10.75
C LYS A 104 -5.74 -40.46 9.35
N VAL A 105 -5.02 -39.63 8.62
CA VAL A 105 -5.29 -39.36 7.20
C VAL A 105 -4.18 -40.02 6.38
N PRO A 106 -4.47 -40.67 5.24
CA PRO A 106 -3.43 -41.17 4.36
C PRO A 106 -2.74 -40.00 3.65
N ASP A 107 -1.72 -39.43 4.27
CA ASP A 107 -0.79 -38.48 3.63
C ASP A 107 0.48 -39.22 3.16
N ASP A 108 1.30 -38.57 2.32
CA ASP A 108 2.52 -39.11 1.67
C ASP A 108 3.58 -39.72 2.62
N THR A 109 3.35 -39.70 3.93
CA THR A 109 4.20 -40.37 4.92
C THR A 109 3.80 -41.83 5.11
N LYS A 110 4.80 -42.72 5.02
CA LYS A 110 4.68 -44.17 5.25
C LYS A 110 4.35 -44.50 6.72
N GLU A 111 3.18 -44.11 7.21
CA GLU A 111 2.72 -44.52 8.53
C GLU A 111 2.50 -46.04 8.56
N SER A 112 3.06 -46.69 9.59
CA SER A 112 2.94 -48.14 9.82
C SER A 112 1.48 -48.61 9.92
N TYR A 113 0.55 -47.71 10.24
CA TYR A 113 -0.88 -48.00 10.32
C TYR A 113 -1.48 -48.36 8.95
N TRP A 114 -1.09 -47.68 7.87
CA TRP A 114 -1.64 -47.92 6.53
C TRP A 114 -0.97 -49.08 5.81
N LEU A 115 0.28 -49.40 6.19
CA LEU A 115 1.10 -50.47 5.60
C LEU A 115 0.90 -51.84 6.29
N ALA A 116 -0.11 -51.98 7.15
CA ALA A 116 -0.38 -53.23 7.85
C ALA A 116 -0.75 -54.36 6.88
N GLU A 117 -0.05 -55.50 6.97
CA GLU A 117 -0.33 -56.68 6.13
C GLU A 117 -1.69 -57.34 6.45
N LYS A 118 -2.12 -57.20 7.72
CA LYS A 118 -3.38 -57.75 8.24
C LYS A 118 -4.46 -56.67 8.34
N PRO A 119 -5.73 -57.02 8.08
CA PRO A 119 -6.82 -56.08 8.20
C PRO A 119 -6.95 -55.56 9.64
N ASN A 120 -7.02 -54.25 9.80
CA ASN A 120 -7.09 -53.59 11.10
C ASN A 120 -8.24 -52.58 11.14
N ILE A 121 -8.94 -52.53 12.27
CA ILE A 121 -10.02 -51.56 12.52
C ILE A 121 -9.72 -50.82 13.79
N SER A 122 -9.77 -49.50 13.73
CA SER A 122 -9.77 -48.66 14.93
C SER A 122 -11.01 -47.79 15.00
N ASN A 123 -11.51 -47.58 16.21
CA ASN A 123 -12.65 -46.70 16.46
C ASN A 123 -12.14 -45.29 16.75
N ARG A 124 -12.84 -44.30 16.21
CA ARG A 124 -12.62 -42.88 16.42
C ARG A 124 -13.93 -42.22 16.80
N ILE A 125 -13.86 -41.31 17.76
CA ILE A 125 -15.02 -40.60 18.27
C ILE A 125 -14.92 -39.16 17.79
N VAL A 126 -15.97 -38.68 17.14
CA VAL A 126 -16.17 -37.26 16.86
C VAL A 126 -16.48 -36.59 18.18
N THR A 127 -15.56 -35.75 18.66
CA THR A 127 -15.70 -35.01 19.91
C THR A 127 -16.47 -33.72 19.73
N ALA A 128 -16.34 -33.07 18.57
CA ALA A 128 -17.07 -31.85 18.27
C ALA A 128 -17.38 -31.74 16.76
N ILE A 129 -18.51 -31.10 16.46
CA ILE A 129 -18.95 -30.72 15.12
C ILE A 129 -19.11 -29.21 15.13
N LYS A 130 -18.41 -28.51 14.24
CA LYS A 130 -18.43 -27.04 14.16
C LYS A 130 -18.68 -26.56 12.73
N SER A 131 -19.42 -25.48 12.60
CA SER A 131 -19.70 -24.77 11.35
C SER A 131 -19.18 -23.33 11.38
N SER A 132 -18.45 -22.97 12.43
CA SER A 132 -17.79 -21.68 12.59
C SER A 132 -16.47 -21.87 13.32
N TYR A 133 -15.57 -20.90 13.14
CA TYR A 133 -14.33 -20.77 13.89
C TYR A 133 -14.07 -19.29 14.19
N ILE A 134 -13.16 -19.06 15.13
CA ILE A 134 -12.77 -17.73 15.58
C ILE A 134 -11.48 -17.32 14.86
N GLU A 135 -11.53 -16.19 14.18
CA GLU A 135 -10.39 -15.56 13.51
C GLU A 135 -9.88 -14.37 14.35
N PRO A 136 -8.62 -14.40 14.82
CA PRO A 136 -8.02 -13.27 15.51
C PRO A 136 -7.51 -12.21 14.51
N MET A 137 -8.12 -11.03 14.56
CA MET A 137 -7.73 -9.88 13.74
C MET A 137 -6.93 -8.88 14.57
N SER A 138 -5.69 -8.59 14.19
CA SER A 138 -4.87 -7.58 14.87
C SER A 138 -5.48 -6.19 14.75
N VAL A 139 -5.62 -5.50 15.88
CA VAL A 139 -6.24 -4.16 15.95
C VAL A 139 -5.38 -3.20 16.76
N ARG A 140 -5.61 -1.90 16.57
CA ARG A 140 -5.12 -0.88 17.50
C ARG A 140 -5.98 -0.88 18.74
N ALA A 141 -5.36 -1.09 19.89
CA ALA A 141 -6.00 -1.09 21.18
C ALA A 141 -5.23 -0.18 22.17
N PRO A 142 -5.88 0.29 23.24
CA PRO A 142 -7.33 0.33 23.40
C PRO A 142 -7.98 1.42 22.53
N SER A 143 -9.31 1.37 22.39
CA SER A 143 -10.09 2.48 21.86
C SER A 143 -9.78 3.76 22.65
N LEU A 144 -9.18 4.76 21.99
CA LEU A 144 -8.84 6.04 22.61
C LEU A 144 -10.11 6.81 23.01
N ARG A 145 -11.20 6.65 22.25
CA ARG A 145 -12.47 7.31 22.53
C ARG A 145 -13.13 6.72 23.77
N ASN A 146 -13.23 5.40 23.87
CA ASN A 146 -13.84 4.72 25.03
C ASN A 146 -13.02 4.99 26.29
N LEU A 147 -11.68 4.92 26.20
CA LEU A 147 -10.80 5.27 27.31
C LEU A 147 -10.97 6.73 27.76
N LYS A 148 -11.05 7.68 26.81
CA LYS A 148 -11.31 9.09 27.11
C LYS A 148 -12.68 9.32 27.74
N GLN A 149 -13.73 8.66 27.25
CA GLN A 149 -15.09 8.79 27.81
C GLN A 149 -15.16 8.25 29.24
N ARG A 150 -14.52 7.12 29.50
CA ARG A 150 -14.44 6.52 30.84
C ARG A 150 -13.74 7.42 31.84
N LEU A 151 -12.66 8.09 31.42
CA LEU A 151 -11.88 8.98 32.27
C LEU A 151 -12.38 10.43 32.29
N LEU A 152 -13.48 10.74 31.58
CA LEU A 152 -14.06 12.08 31.55
C LEU A 152 -14.49 12.60 32.94
N PRO A 153 -15.05 11.76 33.86
CA PRO A 153 -15.28 12.18 35.24
C PRO A 153 -14.01 12.43 36.04
N SER A 154 -12.87 11.89 35.59
CA SER A 154 -11.55 11.95 36.25
C SER A 154 -10.65 13.04 35.66
N ASN A 155 -11.22 14.08 35.06
CA ASN A 155 -10.46 15.22 34.53
C ASN A 155 -9.86 16.04 35.69
N PHE A 156 -8.57 16.36 35.56
CA PHE A 156 -7.79 17.11 36.53
C PHE A 156 -7.59 18.55 36.04
N ALA A 157 -8.32 19.48 36.64
CA ALA A 157 -8.26 20.91 36.35
C ALA A 157 -7.21 21.65 37.20
N GLY A 158 -6.89 21.12 38.38
CA GLY A 158 -5.84 21.65 39.23
C GLY A 158 -5.83 20.99 40.61
N HIS A 159 -4.67 21.06 41.27
CA HIS A 159 -4.50 20.45 42.59
C HIS A 159 -5.34 21.14 43.69
N ILE A 160 -5.55 22.45 43.58
CA ILE A 160 -6.38 23.21 44.55
C ILE A 160 -7.85 22.78 44.45
N GLU A 161 -8.41 22.77 43.23
CA GLU A 161 -9.81 22.39 42.99
C GLU A 161 -10.10 20.93 43.36
N ASP A 162 -9.10 20.05 43.28
CA ASP A 162 -9.20 18.65 43.70
C ASP A 162 -9.02 18.45 45.21
N GLU A 163 -8.33 19.35 45.90
CA GLU A 163 -8.25 19.33 47.37
C GLU A 163 -9.56 19.77 48.02
N ASP A 164 -10.34 20.62 47.33
CA ASP A 164 -11.67 21.07 47.75
C ASP A 164 -12.80 20.07 47.42
N GLN A 165 -12.52 18.99 46.67
CA GLN A 165 -13.50 17.94 46.36
C GLN A 165 -13.74 17.01 47.56
N ASP A 166 -15.00 16.61 47.76
CA ASP A 166 -15.38 15.63 48.77
C ASP A 166 -14.59 14.32 48.60
N ILE A 167 -14.08 13.77 49.70
CA ILE A 167 -13.27 12.54 49.71
C ILE A 167 -14.03 11.36 49.06
N SER A 168 -15.35 11.33 49.16
CA SER A 168 -16.23 10.32 48.53
C SER A 168 -16.25 10.37 47.00
N ALA A 169 -15.81 11.47 46.37
CA ALA A 169 -15.66 11.55 44.92
C ALA A 169 -14.48 10.71 44.41
N PHE A 170 -13.43 10.54 45.23
CA PHE A 170 -12.24 9.77 44.87
C PHE A 170 -12.49 8.26 44.81
N ASP A 171 -13.50 7.75 45.54
CA ASP A 171 -13.91 6.34 45.50
C ASP A 171 -14.57 5.95 44.17
N ASN A 172 -15.04 6.93 43.37
CA ASN A 172 -15.64 6.69 42.05
C ASN A 172 -14.62 6.79 40.90
N PHE A 173 -13.37 7.16 41.17
CA PHE A 173 -12.33 7.22 40.15
C PHE A 173 -11.73 5.84 39.89
N VAL A 174 -11.24 5.67 38.66
CA VAL A 174 -10.75 4.38 38.17
C VAL A 174 -9.26 4.26 38.47
N SER A 175 -8.86 3.17 39.12
CA SER A 175 -7.45 2.89 39.36
C SER A 175 -6.76 2.31 38.12
N LEU A 176 -5.42 2.23 38.13
CA LEU A 176 -4.68 1.57 37.06
C LEU A 176 -5.06 0.09 36.94
N ASP A 177 -5.24 -0.60 38.07
CA ASP A 177 -5.55 -2.02 38.07
C ASP A 177 -6.98 -2.30 37.58
N ASP A 178 -7.90 -1.35 37.79
CA ASP A 178 -9.24 -1.42 37.21
C ASP A 178 -9.16 -1.27 35.69
N LEU A 179 -8.42 -0.27 35.18
CA LEU A 179 -8.20 -0.11 33.73
C LEU A 179 -7.58 -1.37 33.10
N ARG A 180 -6.57 -1.97 33.74
CA ARG A 180 -5.92 -3.19 33.23
C ARG A 180 -6.88 -4.39 33.10
N LYS A 181 -7.88 -4.50 33.97
CA LYS A 181 -8.86 -5.59 33.95
C LYS A 181 -9.95 -5.36 32.90
N SER A 182 -10.46 -4.14 32.86
CA SER A 182 -11.65 -3.75 32.12
C SER A 182 -11.40 -3.23 30.70
N VAL A 183 -10.19 -2.77 30.38
CA VAL A 183 -9.86 -2.26 29.05
C VAL A 183 -9.14 -3.36 28.26
N PRO A 184 -9.66 -3.77 27.09
CA PRO A 184 -9.05 -4.82 26.30
C PRO A 184 -7.81 -4.29 25.58
N CYS A 185 -6.65 -4.43 26.21
CA CYS A 185 -5.35 -4.09 25.64
C CYS A 185 -4.20 -4.79 26.36
N SER A 186 -3.01 -4.82 25.73
CA SER A 186 -1.75 -5.15 26.40
C SER A 186 -1.25 -3.98 27.26
N GLU A 187 -0.30 -4.24 28.16
CA GLU A 187 0.26 -3.18 29.02
C GLU A 187 0.97 -2.10 28.21
N ALA A 188 1.73 -2.46 27.16
CA ALA A 188 2.42 -1.51 26.32
C ALA A 188 1.45 -0.59 25.55
N GLU A 189 0.37 -1.17 25.02
CA GLU A 189 -0.71 -0.45 24.34
C GLU A 189 -1.44 0.52 25.29
N LEU A 190 -1.74 0.07 26.50
CA LEU A 190 -2.37 0.92 27.52
C LEU A 190 -1.49 2.14 27.85
N LEU A 191 -0.18 1.93 28.06
CA LEU A 191 0.75 3.02 28.37
C LEU A 191 0.84 4.03 27.23
N HIS A 192 0.86 3.57 25.99
CA HIS A 192 0.84 4.45 24.83
C HIS A 192 -0.45 5.29 24.78
N ALA A 193 -1.62 4.67 24.99
CA ALA A 193 -2.89 5.39 25.04
C ALA A 193 -2.95 6.41 26.20
N MET A 194 -2.38 6.05 27.36
CA MET A 194 -2.26 6.94 28.52
C MET A 194 -1.34 8.13 28.25
N ASP A 195 -0.23 7.92 27.54
CA ASP A 195 0.62 9.02 27.10
C ASP A 195 -0.14 9.96 26.15
N ARG A 196 -0.80 9.39 25.13
CA ARG A 196 -1.56 10.10 24.09
C ARG A 196 -2.67 10.97 24.64
N LEU A 197 -3.35 10.51 25.71
CA LEU A 197 -4.47 11.20 26.35
C LEU A 197 -4.07 12.09 27.54
N ASN A 198 -2.78 12.23 27.85
CA ASN A 198 -2.30 12.98 29.01
C ASN A 198 -2.82 12.43 30.36
N ILE A 199 -2.94 11.10 30.49
CA ILE A 199 -3.40 10.40 31.71
C ILE A 199 -2.22 10.14 32.65
N PHE A 200 -2.40 10.43 33.94
CA PHE A 200 -1.36 10.41 34.97
C PHE A 200 -1.91 9.86 36.30
N SER A 201 -1.04 9.53 37.26
CA SER A 201 -1.47 9.04 38.58
C SER A 201 -1.54 10.18 39.60
N TRP A 202 -2.64 10.22 40.35
CA TRP A 202 -2.83 11.17 41.45
C TRP A 202 -3.56 10.48 42.59
N LYS A 203 -2.92 10.38 43.75
CA LYS A 203 -3.47 9.70 44.95
C LYS A 203 -3.91 8.27 44.63
N GLY A 204 -3.12 7.54 43.82
CA GLY A 204 -3.42 6.17 43.39
C GLY A 204 -4.51 6.01 42.32
N GLN A 205 -5.12 7.10 41.84
CA GLN A 205 -6.17 7.09 40.82
C GLN A 205 -5.66 7.57 39.45
N CYS A 206 -6.25 7.07 38.36
CA CYS A 206 -5.93 7.53 37.01
C CYS A 206 -6.71 8.80 36.69
N ARG A 207 -5.98 9.91 36.48
CA ARG A 207 -6.56 11.23 36.19
C ARG A 207 -6.09 11.71 34.82
N LYS A 208 -6.91 12.50 34.15
CA LYS A 208 -6.56 13.11 32.85
C LYS A 208 -6.24 14.59 33.03
N PHE A 209 -5.03 15.02 32.64
CA PHE A 209 -4.70 16.45 32.68
C PHE A 209 -5.58 17.26 31.72
N GLN A 210 -6.13 18.36 32.22
CA GLN A 210 -6.65 19.41 31.35
C GLN A 210 -5.50 20.18 30.70
N LEU A 211 -5.71 20.58 29.43
CA LEU A 211 -4.68 21.24 28.62
C LEU A 211 -4.20 22.55 29.25
N ASP A 212 -5.13 23.37 29.76
CA ASP A 212 -4.81 24.67 30.36
C ASP A 212 -3.90 24.53 31.58
N TYR A 213 -4.21 23.60 32.49
CA TYR A 213 -3.40 23.35 33.67
C TYR A 213 -1.99 22.87 33.29
N LEU A 214 -1.90 21.92 32.36
CA LEU A 214 -0.64 21.37 31.90
C LEU A 214 0.24 22.43 31.21
N ASN A 215 -0.39 23.30 30.42
CA ASN A 215 0.26 24.45 29.80
C ASN A 215 0.80 25.42 30.87
N ASN A 216 0.02 25.75 31.89
CA ASN A 216 0.45 26.65 32.98
C ASN A 216 1.65 26.09 33.75
N VAL A 217 1.65 24.79 34.06
CA VAL A 217 2.80 24.14 34.72
C VAL A 217 4.05 24.23 33.86
N LEU A 218 3.94 23.96 32.55
CA LEU A 218 5.07 24.06 31.63
C LEU A 218 5.59 25.51 31.51
N GLN A 219 4.69 26.49 31.39
CA GLN A 219 5.08 27.90 31.36
C GLN A 219 5.85 28.28 32.63
N SER A 220 5.38 27.91 33.82
CA SER A 220 6.10 28.16 35.07
C SER A 220 7.48 27.47 35.13
N ILE A 221 7.65 26.29 34.51
CA ILE A 221 8.95 25.63 34.40
C ILE A 221 9.92 26.44 33.53
N PHE A 222 9.45 26.97 32.39
CA PHE A 222 10.28 27.79 31.50
C PHE A 222 10.54 29.19 32.07
N ASP A 223 9.55 29.82 32.69
CA ASP A 223 9.71 31.11 33.39
C ASP A 223 10.79 30.98 34.48
N MET A 224 10.77 29.90 35.26
CA MET A 224 11.80 29.61 36.25
C MET A 224 13.18 29.39 35.61
N ALA A 225 13.24 28.77 34.43
CA ALA A 225 14.49 28.59 33.70
C ALA A 225 15.08 29.93 33.24
N ASP A 226 14.22 30.83 32.77
CA ASP A 226 14.60 32.17 32.32
C ASP A 226 15.05 33.05 33.50
N GLU A 227 14.37 32.98 34.66
CA GLU A 227 14.81 33.63 35.90
C GLU A 227 16.20 33.15 36.34
N LEU A 228 16.48 31.86 36.19
CA LEU A 228 17.78 31.25 36.48
C LEU A 228 18.81 31.46 35.35
N SER A 229 18.42 32.13 34.25
CA SER A 229 19.25 32.35 33.05
C SER A 229 19.87 31.06 32.50
N LEU A 230 19.11 29.96 32.54
CA LEU A 230 19.56 28.65 32.06
C LEU A 230 19.56 28.61 30.53
N ASN A 231 20.69 28.24 29.93
CA ASN A 231 20.76 27.96 28.50
C ASN A 231 20.28 26.53 28.18
N TRP A 232 19.00 26.27 28.44
CA TRP A 232 18.39 24.95 28.32
C TRP A 232 18.39 24.41 26.88
N LEU A 233 18.56 25.28 25.86
CA LEU A 233 18.69 24.87 24.45
C LEU A 233 19.96 24.05 24.20
N HIS A 234 21.08 24.44 24.81
CA HIS A 234 22.38 23.80 24.62
C HIS A 234 22.72 22.84 25.78
N ASP A 235 22.60 23.33 27.00
CA ASP A 235 23.07 22.64 28.21
C ASP A 235 22.00 21.73 28.83
N GLY A 236 20.75 21.92 28.42
CA GLY A 236 19.60 21.26 29.05
C GLY A 236 19.39 21.70 30.49
N PHE A 237 18.39 21.11 31.13
CA PHE A 237 18.08 21.29 32.54
C PHE A 237 19.02 20.43 33.37
N SER A 238 20.13 21.01 33.83
CA SER A 238 21.22 20.29 34.50
C SER A 238 20.81 19.65 35.84
N ASP A 239 19.93 20.30 36.61
CA ASP A 239 19.33 19.74 37.82
C ASP A 239 17.81 19.96 37.83
N PRO A 240 17.01 19.02 37.31
CA PRO A 240 15.56 19.15 37.33
C PRO A 240 14.98 19.13 38.76
N LYS A 241 15.70 18.61 39.76
CA LYS A 241 15.22 18.60 41.15
C LYS A 241 15.25 20.00 41.78
N ASP A 242 16.18 20.86 41.38
CA ASP A 242 16.23 22.26 41.85
C ASP A 242 14.96 23.02 41.40
N ILE A 243 14.56 22.87 40.14
CA ILE A 243 13.32 23.46 39.62
C ILE A 243 12.10 22.93 40.36
N VAL A 244 12.01 21.60 40.58
CA VAL A 244 10.91 21.03 41.35
C VAL A 244 10.88 21.60 42.77
N SER A 245 12.03 21.76 43.42
CA SER A 245 12.11 22.32 44.77
C SER A 245 11.71 23.80 44.85
N ARG A 246 11.89 24.56 43.78
CA ARG A 246 11.51 25.98 43.72
C ARG A 246 10.03 26.17 43.39
N LEU A 247 9.47 25.31 42.55
CA LEU A 247 8.05 25.34 42.16
C LEU A 247 7.13 24.58 43.10
N LYS A 248 7.65 23.89 44.12
CA LYS A 248 6.87 23.07 45.07
C LYS A 248 5.75 23.82 45.79
N ASP A 249 5.91 25.14 45.97
CA ASP A 249 4.94 25.98 46.68
C ASP A 249 3.79 26.41 45.75
N LEU A 250 3.99 26.32 44.42
CA LEU A 250 2.99 26.59 43.40
C LEU A 250 2.32 25.31 42.87
N TYR A 251 3.07 24.21 42.81
CA TYR A 251 2.60 22.93 42.29
C TYR A 251 3.10 21.76 43.13
N PRO A 252 2.26 20.74 43.38
CA PRO A 252 2.69 19.53 44.07
C PRO A 252 3.86 18.84 43.35
N PRO A 253 4.87 18.32 44.08
CA PRO A 253 6.01 17.63 43.47
C PRO A 253 5.62 16.47 42.55
N VAL A 254 4.55 15.74 42.89
CA VAL A 254 4.01 14.61 42.09
C VAL A 254 3.63 15.06 40.67
N VAL A 255 2.99 16.23 40.55
CA VAL A 255 2.62 16.83 39.26
C VAL A 255 3.88 17.17 38.48
N LEU A 256 4.81 17.89 39.10
CA LEU A 256 6.04 18.34 38.45
C LEU A 256 6.88 17.15 37.95
N TYR A 257 7.01 16.08 38.74
CA TYR A 257 7.74 14.87 38.34
C TYR A 257 7.12 14.22 37.10
N GLN A 258 5.79 14.07 37.05
CA GLN A 258 5.11 13.46 35.91
C GLN A 258 5.11 14.36 34.67
N VAL A 259 5.12 15.69 34.84
CA VAL A 259 5.31 16.64 33.73
C VAL A 259 6.73 16.52 33.17
N PHE A 260 7.76 16.49 34.03
CA PHE A 260 9.15 16.29 33.60
C PHE A 260 9.33 14.98 32.85
N GLN A 261 8.77 13.89 33.37
CA GLN A 261 8.81 12.59 32.73
C GLN A 261 8.21 12.59 31.32
N ARG A 262 7.08 13.30 31.13
CA ARG A 262 6.31 13.26 29.88
C ARG A 262 6.81 14.20 28.80
N PHE A 263 7.28 15.38 29.19
CA PHE A 263 7.66 16.47 28.27
C PHE A 263 9.16 16.70 28.18
N PHE A 264 9.96 15.96 28.94
CA PHE A 264 11.41 16.04 28.88
C PHE A 264 12.00 14.63 28.67
N PHE A 265 13.23 14.60 28.20
CA PHE A 265 13.94 13.37 27.90
C PHE A 265 15.42 13.51 28.26
N ARG A 266 16.08 12.36 28.40
CA ARG A 266 17.52 12.33 28.66
C ARG A 266 18.29 11.84 27.45
N LYS A 267 19.25 12.64 26.96
CA LYS A 267 20.13 12.25 25.85
C LYS A 267 21.06 11.11 26.26
N ARG A 268 21.09 10.03 25.49
CA ARG A 268 21.97 8.86 25.70
C ARG A 268 23.47 9.22 25.73
N SER A 269 23.86 10.29 25.04
CA SER A 269 25.25 10.78 24.93
C SER A 269 25.65 11.79 26.00
N SER A 270 24.73 12.25 26.86
CA SER A 270 25.04 13.23 27.89
C SER A 270 25.70 12.57 29.11
N ARG A 271 26.92 13.00 29.44
CA ARG A 271 27.61 12.61 30.69
C ARG A 271 26.95 13.23 31.93
N ASN A 272 26.15 14.28 31.75
CA ASN A 272 25.46 14.98 32.83
C ASN A 272 24.03 14.43 33.01
N ASN A 273 23.47 14.56 34.21
CA ASN A 273 22.07 14.29 34.51
C ASN A 273 21.08 15.27 33.85
N ALA A 274 21.53 16.02 32.84
CA ALA A 274 20.75 17.03 32.17
C ALA A 274 19.59 16.43 31.37
N VAL A 275 18.44 17.08 31.44
CA VAL A 275 17.24 16.71 30.69
C VAL A 275 16.84 17.80 29.71
N TYR A 276 16.30 17.40 28.57
CA TYR A 276 15.99 18.30 27.46
C TYR A 276 14.48 18.29 27.19
N PRO A 277 13.88 19.43 26.82
CA PRO A 277 12.47 19.49 26.48
C PRO A 277 12.18 18.76 25.16
N ARG A 278 11.08 18.01 25.11
CA ARG A 278 10.50 17.40 23.92
C ARG A 278 9.77 18.47 23.11
N LYS A 279 10.50 19.17 22.24
CA LYS A 279 10.02 20.39 21.58
C LYS A 279 8.75 20.16 20.78
N ALA A 280 8.69 19.07 20.01
CA ALA A 280 7.50 18.70 19.23
C ALA A 280 6.25 18.52 20.10
N LYS A 281 6.39 17.81 21.22
CA LYS A 281 5.28 17.52 22.13
C LYS A 281 4.79 18.77 22.86
N ILE A 282 5.69 19.65 23.27
CA ILE A 282 5.37 20.93 23.92
C ILE A 282 4.70 21.89 22.93
N CYS A 283 5.26 22.08 21.73
CA CYS A 283 4.65 22.90 20.68
C CYS A 283 3.22 22.42 20.34
N ARG A 284 3.04 21.09 20.21
CA ARG A 284 1.74 20.47 19.98
C ARG A 284 0.75 20.79 21.10
N LEU A 285 1.14 20.60 22.36
CA LEU A 285 0.29 20.89 23.52
C LEU A 285 -0.17 22.35 23.54
N ILE A 286 0.74 23.30 23.34
CA ILE A 286 0.42 24.73 23.34
C ILE A 286 -0.56 25.06 22.20
N GLY A 287 -0.35 24.49 21.01
CA GLY A 287 -1.24 24.67 19.87
C GLY A 287 -2.64 24.09 20.12
N GLU A 288 -2.71 22.88 20.69
CA GLU A 288 -3.97 22.28 21.12
C GLU A 288 -4.68 23.15 22.16
N ASN A 289 -3.95 23.71 23.14
CA ASN A 289 -4.52 24.56 24.17
C ASN A 289 -5.18 25.82 23.58
N LEU A 290 -4.45 26.54 22.73
CA LEU A 290 -4.94 27.74 22.03
C LEU A 290 -6.21 27.45 21.21
N LEU A 291 -6.22 26.33 20.48
CA LEU A 291 -7.37 25.94 19.66
C LEU A 291 -8.56 25.47 20.50
N SER A 292 -8.32 24.85 21.66
CA SER A 292 -9.38 24.36 22.54
C SER A 292 -10.26 25.50 23.09
N ILE A 293 -9.69 26.68 23.32
CA ILE A 293 -10.38 27.87 23.83
C ILE A 293 -11.28 28.50 22.75
N THR A 294 -10.76 28.74 21.55
CA THR A 294 -11.49 29.48 20.50
C THR A 294 -12.34 28.56 19.62
N LYS A 295 -12.05 27.25 19.59
CA LYS A 295 -12.61 26.21 18.70
C LYS A 295 -12.35 26.41 17.21
N LYS A 296 -12.50 27.64 16.69
CA LYS A 296 -12.22 28.05 15.30
C LYS A 296 -11.43 29.36 15.28
N PHE A 297 -10.30 29.37 14.59
CA PHE A 297 -9.36 30.49 14.55
C PHE A 297 -9.01 30.83 13.09
N ALA A 298 -8.85 32.12 12.74
CA ALA A 298 -8.27 32.51 11.47
C ALA A 298 -6.81 32.01 11.37
N LEU A 299 -6.43 31.37 10.25
CA LEU A 299 -5.16 30.64 10.20
C LEU A 299 -3.94 31.54 10.40
N SER A 300 -3.91 32.73 9.79
CA SER A 300 -2.80 33.69 9.95
C SER A 300 -2.60 34.10 11.39
N ASP A 301 -3.70 34.49 12.04
CA ASP A 301 -3.69 35.03 13.39
C ASP A 301 -3.33 33.93 14.39
N PHE A 302 -3.80 32.69 14.14
CA PHE A 302 -3.43 31.52 14.92
C PHE A 302 -1.92 31.28 14.89
N ILE A 303 -1.30 31.30 13.70
CA ILE A 303 0.15 31.06 13.59
C ILE A 303 0.93 32.12 14.36
N SER A 304 0.58 33.41 14.22
CA SER A 304 1.26 34.48 14.96
C SER A 304 1.13 34.33 16.47
N VAL A 305 -0.08 34.01 16.97
CA VAL A 305 -0.31 33.77 18.41
C VAL A 305 0.42 32.52 18.90
N TRP A 306 0.42 31.45 18.11
CA TRP A 306 1.08 30.20 18.48
C TRP A 306 2.60 30.37 18.55
N CYS A 307 3.20 31.03 17.57
CA CYS A 307 4.63 31.38 17.57
C CYS A 307 5.01 32.26 18.77
N ALA A 308 4.13 33.16 19.19
CA ALA A 308 4.37 34.02 20.36
C ALA A 308 4.18 33.31 21.71
N SER A 309 3.45 32.19 21.74
CA SER A 309 3.10 31.47 22.98
C SER A 309 4.06 30.34 23.34
N VAL A 310 4.87 29.87 22.38
CA VAL A 310 5.85 28.81 22.63
C VAL A 310 7.13 29.37 23.30
N PRO A 311 7.80 28.61 24.18
CA PRO A 311 9.05 29.03 24.79
C PRO A 311 10.14 29.36 23.76
N HIS A 312 11.01 30.31 24.09
CA HIS A 312 12.08 30.79 23.20
C HIS A 312 12.97 29.65 22.66
N GLY A 313 13.12 29.55 21.33
CA GLY A 313 13.94 28.51 20.70
C GLY A 313 13.22 27.19 20.43
N MET A 314 11.90 27.14 20.64
CA MET A 314 11.02 26.15 20.05
C MET A 314 10.38 26.70 18.77
N GLN A 315 10.21 25.82 17.78
CA GLN A 315 9.61 26.18 16.49
C GLN A 315 8.32 25.38 16.34
N PRO A 316 7.14 26.01 16.28
CA PRO A 316 5.90 25.30 15.99
C PRO A 316 5.91 24.83 14.53
N ARG A 317 5.18 23.75 14.22
CA ARG A 317 5.01 23.22 12.85
C ARG A 317 3.58 22.74 12.66
N LEU A 318 2.82 23.45 11.85
CA LEU A 318 1.38 23.27 11.67
C LEU A 318 1.01 21.88 11.16
N ASN A 319 1.59 21.48 10.03
CA ASN A 319 1.28 20.21 9.40
C ASN A 319 1.77 19.06 10.26
N ARG A 320 3.04 19.08 10.67
CA ARG A 320 3.60 17.99 11.47
C ARG A 320 2.91 17.80 12.83
N TYR A 321 2.73 18.88 13.59
CA TYR A 321 2.32 18.76 15.00
C TYR A 321 0.81 18.79 15.21
N LEU A 322 0.02 19.45 14.34
CA LEU A 322 -1.43 19.58 14.53
C LEU A 322 -2.23 18.83 13.45
N ILE A 323 -1.99 19.11 12.16
CA ILE A 323 -2.84 18.59 11.08
C ILE A 323 -2.59 17.09 10.83
N CYS A 324 -1.37 16.70 10.49
CA CYS A 324 -0.97 15.32 10.22
C CYS A 324 -0.91 14.46 11.50
N SER A 325 -1.01 15.07 12.68
CA SER A 325 -1.14 14.37 13.97
C SER A 325 -2.60 14.14 14.38
N GLY A 326 -3.58 14.52 13.55
CA GLY A 326 -5.01 14.31 13.81
C GLY A 326 -5.55 15.16 14.97
N ARG A 327 -5.06 16.38 15.15
CA ARG A 327 -5.46 17.29 16.25
C ARG A 327 -6.35 18.44 15.81
N ALA A 328 -6.20 18.87 14.57
CA ALA A 328 -6.92 20.01 14.02
C ALA A 328 -7.12 19.84 12.51
N TYR A 329 -8.02 20.64 11.94
CA TYR A 329 -8.24 20.66 10.51
C TYR A 329 -8.36 22.08 9.96
N THR A 330 -7.91 22.27 8.71
CA THR A 330 -8.04 23.55 8.00
C THR A 330 -9.24 23.54 7.05
N GLU A 331 -10.02 24.60 7.10
CA GLU A 331 -11.18 24.84 6.23
C GLU A 331 -10.96 26.13 5.42
N ILE A 332 -11.36 26.12 4.14
CA ILE A 332 -11.39 27.31 3.28
C ILE A 332 -12.84 27.73 3.09
N SER A 333 -13.17 28.95 3.51
CA SER A 333 -14.51 29.51 3.28
C SER A 333 -14.74 29.74 1.79
N SER A 334 -15.76 29.09 1.22
CA SER A 334 -16.14 29.27 -0.20
C SER A 334 -16.50 30.72 -0.54
N MET A 335 -17.03 31.48 0.43
CA MET A 335 -17.45 32.87 0.23
C MET A 335 -16.31 33.88 0.33
N THR A 336 -15.41 33.72 1.30
CA THR A 336 -14.36 34.72 1.59
C THR A 336 -12.96 34.28 1.16
N GLN A 337 -12.78 33.02 0.74
CA GLN A 337 -11.49 32.38 0.45
C GLN A 337 -10.50 32.43 1.64
N GLN A 338 -10.98 32.76 2.84
CA GLN A 338 -10.17 32.80 4.05
C GLN A 338 -9.97 31.39 4.61
N LYS A 339 -8.73 31.11 5.04
CA LYS A 339 -8.35 29.88 5.71
C LYS A 339 -8.59 30.00 7.21
N SER A 340 -9.24 29.01 7.79
CA SER A 340 -9.43 28.87 9.23
C SER A 340 -8.97 27.50 9.71
N ILE A 341 -8.56 27.41 10.96
CA ILE A 341 -8.19 26.16 11.64
C ILE A 341 -9.19 25.88 12.75
N THR A 342 -9.59 24.62 12.87
CA THR A 342 -10.58 24.16 13.84
C THR A 342 -10.01 23.02 14.67
N TYR A 343 -10.22 23.05 15.99
CA TYR A 343 -9.83 21.97 16.90
C TYR A 343 -10.71 20.75 16.68
N LEU A 344 -10.08 19.60 16.43
CA LEU A 344 -10.77 18.32 16.30
C LEU A 344 -9.74 17.22 16.57
N PRO A 345 -9.61 16.74 17.81
CA PRO A 345 -8.71 15.63 18.10
C PRO A 345 -9.33 14.30 17.63
N SER A 346 -8.50 13.39 17.10
CA SER A 346 -8.95 12.11 16.55
C SER A 346 -9.71 11.26 17.57
N GLU A 347 -9.36 11.35 18.85
CA GLU A 347 -10.07 10.65 19.93
C GLU A 347 -11.51 11.12 20.19
N ASP A 348 -11.97 12.22 19.58
CA ASP A 348 -13.38 12.67 19.62
C ASP A 348 -14.21 12.13 18.45
N LEU A 349 -13.60 11.40 17.53
CA LEU A 349 -14.27 10.79 16.37
C LEU A 349 -14.57 9.30 16.61
N PRO A 350 -15.55 8.72 15.88
CA PRO A 350 -15.80 7.28 15.94
C PRO A 350 -14.52 6.47 15.68
N ASP A 351 -14.28 5.43 16.47
CA ASP A 351 -13.14 4.52 16.37
C ASP A 351 -13.54 3.07 16.11
N ASP A 352 -14.84 2.81 15.91
CA ASP A 352 -15.37 1.48 15.59
C ASP A 352 -14.80 0.93 14.26
N SER A 353 -14.59 1.81 13.28
CA SER A 353 -13.98 1.49 11.99
C SER A 353 -13.42 2.73 11.29
N VAL A 354 -12.50 2.51 10.35
CA VAL A 354 -11.98 3.57 9.48
C VAL A 354 -13.10 4.21 8.66
N ASP A 355 -14.04 3.42 8.16
CA ASP A 355 -15.19 3.90 7.38
C ASP A 355 -16.08 4.85 8.18
N ALA A 356 -16.45 4.47 9.42
CA ALA A 356 -17.28 5.29 10.29
C ALA A 356 -16.62 6.64 10.61
N ARG A 357 -15.30 6.62 10.85
CA ARG A 357 -14.52 7.85 11.06
C ARG A 357 -14.48 8.73 9.83
N LEU A 358 -14.18 8.16 8.66
CA LEU A 358 -14.13 8.88 7.40
C LEU A 358 -15.48 9.50 7.05
N LYS A 359 -16.57 8.77 7.23
CA LYS A 359 -17.94 9.29 7.04
C LYS A 359 -18.18 10.52 7.91
N SER A 360 -17.84 10.44 9.21
CA SER A 360 -17.97 11.57 10.13
C SER A 360 -17.12 12.79 9.70
N LEU A 361 -15.93 12.57 9.14
CA LEU A 361 -15.08 13.64 8.59
C LEU A 361 -15.68 14.26 7.33
N PHE A 362 -16.21 13.45 6.41
CA PHE A 362 -16.82 13.93 5.17
C PHE A 362 -18.14 14.67 5.39
N ASP A 363 -18.90 14.30 6.43
CA ASP A 363 -20.09 15.05 6.86
C ASP A 363 -19.73 16.48 7.32
N ARG A 364 -18.52 16.70 7.83
CA ARG A 364 -18.03 18.03 8.24
C ARG A 364 -17.48 18.83 7.08
N GLN A 365 -16.70 18.20 6.20
CA GLN A 365 -16.09 18.84 5.05
C GLN A 365 -16.01 17.84 3.88
N PRO A 366 -16.50 18.19 2.68
CA PRO A 366 -16.59 17.23 1.57
C PRO A 366 -15.23 16.87 0.96
N HIS A 367 -14.23 17.75 1.05
CA HIS A 367 -12.93 17.56 0.43
C HIS A 367 -11.83 17.69 1.47
N TRP A 368 -10.96 16.68 1.58
CA TRP A 368 -9.85 16.70 2.53
C TRP A 368 -8.52 16.43 1.84
N PRO A 369 -7.45 17.15 2.20
CA PRO A 369 -6.08 16.75 1.88
C PRO A 369 -5.77 15.34 2.40
N GLN A 370 -5.10 14.52 1.58
CA GLN A 370 -4.78 13.14 1.93
C GLN A 370 -3.90 13.04 3.20
N SER A 371 -2.91 13.94 3.34
CA SER A 371 -2.01 14.00 4.51
C SER A 371 -2.74 14.29 5.81
N GLN A 372 -3.88 14.95 5.73
CA GLN A 372 -4.71 15.30 6.86
C GLN A 372 -5.62 14.15 7.25
N LEU A 373 -6.30 13.52 6.28
CA LEU A 373 -7.05 12.28 6.54
C LEU A 373 -6.16 11.21 7.15
N ALA A 374 -4.92 11.08 6.64
CA ALA A 374 -3.94 10.15 7.17
C ALA A 374 -3.71 10.33 8.68
N GLY A 375 -3.60 11.58 9.14
CA GLY A 375 -3.45 11.88 10.57
C GLY A 375 -4.64 11.47 11.44
N TYR A 376 -5.86 11.50 10.89
CA TYR A 376 -7.08 11.10 11.62
C TYR A 376 -7.33 9.59 11.65
N VAL A 377 -6.74 8.82 10.74
CA VAL A 377 -6.94 7.36 10.67
C VAL A 377 -5.73 6.58 11.15
N ALA A 378 -4.58 7.22 11.37
CA ALA A 378 -3.33 6.56 11.75
C ALA A 378 -3.45 5.72 13.04
N ASP A 379 -4.23 6.19 14.02
CA ASP A 379 -4.49 5.52 15.30
C ASP A 379 -5.41 4.30 15.18
N LEU A 380 -6.09 4.10 14.04
CA LEU A 380 -6.93 2.92 13.78
C LEU A 380 -6.21 1.80 13.01
N ILE A 381 -5.02 2.08 12.45
CA ILE A 381 -4.32 1.15 11.56
C ILE A 381 -3.16 0.46 12.30
N PHE A 382 -3.20 -0.88 12.38
CA PHE A 382 -2.23 -1.68 13.14
C PHE A 382 -0.78 -1.67 12.59
N ASP A 383 -0.57 -1.49 11.29
CA ASP A 383 0.78 -1.57 10.70
C ASP A 383 1.57 -0.25 10.77
N VAL A 384 1.04 0.80 11.43
CA VAL A 384 1.70 2.10 11.56
C VAL A 384 2.57 2.12 12.82
N PRO A 385 3.91 2.27 12.76
CA PRO A 385 4.76 2.22 13.95
C PRO A 385 4.26 3.12 15.08
N ILE A 386 4.21 2.57 16.30
CA ILE A 386 3.85 3.31 17.50
C ILE A 386 5.10 3.99 18.06
N GLU A 387 4.99 5.29 18.41
CA GLU A 387 6.04 5.98 19.15
C GLU A 387 6.20 5.38 20.57
N GLU A 388 7.44 5.20 21.02
CA GLU A 388 7.71 4.72 22.38
C GLU A 388 7.00 5.63 23.41
N PRO A 389 6.25 5.06 24.37
CA PRO A 389 5.54 5.87 25.36
C PRO A 389 6.55 6.68 26.18
N CYS A 390 6.30 7.97 26.32
CA CYS A 390 7.16 8.85 27.12
C CYS A 390 6.92 8.68 28.64
N CYS A 391 5.86 7.96 29.04
CA CYS A 391 5.52 7.69 30.42
C CYS A 391 5.94 6.27 30.85
N ILE A 392 6.29 6.12 32.13
CA ILE A 392 6.64 4.84 32.76
C ILE A 392 5.34 4.23 33.31
N PRO A 393 5.25 2.88 33.38
CA PRO A 393 4.15 2.23 34.07
C PRO A 393 3.90 2.80 35.47
N LEU A 394 2.65 3.18 35.73
CA LEU A 394 2.21 3.76 37.01
C LEU A 394 2.41 2.80 38.21
N SER A 395 2.70 1.53 37.96
CA SER A 395 2.92 0.49 38.98
C SER A 395 4.35 0.44 39.54
N THR A 396 5.33 1.08 38.88
CA THR A 396 6.76 0.87 39.16
C THR A 396 7.39 1.92 40.08
N THR A 397 6.66 2.98 40.47
CA THR A 397 7.25 4.13 41.19
C THR A 397 6.40 4.62 42.36
N SER A 398 7.08 4.98 43.45
CA SER A 398 6.56 5.97 44.39
C SER A 398 6.21 7.25 43.62
N GLU A 399 5.01 7.82 43.85
CA GLU A 399 4.57 9.11 43.29
C GLU A 399 5.60 10.26 43.53
N CYS A 400 6.63 10.03 44.33
CA CYS A 400 7.61 11.00 44.80
C CYS A 400 9.01 10.90 44.16
N GLU A 401 9.26 10.07 43.13
CA GLU A 401 10.59 9.96 42.51
C GLU A 401 10.63 10.45 41.05
N LEU A 402 11.56 11.37 40.75
CA LEU A 402 11.79 11.87 39.41
C LEU A 402 12.55 10.84 38.57
N THR A 403 11.83 10.16 37.66
CA THR A 403 12.42 9.22 36.70
C THR A 403 12.16 9.68 35.26
N ILE A 404 13.22 9.94 34.50
CA ILE A 404 13.14 10.43 33.11
C ILE A 404 13.79 9.41 32.19
N LEU A 405 13.07 9.01 31.13
CA LEU A 405 13.52 8.01 30.16
C LEU A 405 14.65 8.54 29.25
N SER A 406 15.48 7.62 28.76
CA SER A 406 16.63 7.89 27.89
C SER A 406 16.36 7.50 26.44
N ASP A 407 15.77 8.43 25.70
CA ASP A 407 15.26 8.27 24.36
C ASP A 407 15.45 9.60 23.60
N SER A 408 15.82 9.55 22.31
CA SER A 408 16.12 10.75 21.51
C SER A 408 14.99 11.05 20.52
N GLU A 409 14.54 12.31 20.43
CA GLU A 409 13.70 12.78 19.31
C GLU A 409 14.52 12.75 18.01
N GLY A 410 14.48 11.63 17.28
CA GLY A 410 15.35 11.34 16.13
C GLY A 410 15.06 12.15 14.86
N GLU A 411 14.02 12.99 14.84
CA GLU A 411 13.59 13.72 13.64
C GLU A 411 13.80 15.24 13.70
N ASP A 412 13.63 15.88 14.86
CA ASP A 412 13.76 17.35 14.97
C ASP A 412 15.23 17.79 15.14
N GLU A 413 16.12 16.93 15.65
CA GLU A 413 17.57 17.22 15.70
C GLU A 413 18.20 17.33 14.29
N LYS A 414 17.64 16.67 13.27
CA LYS A 414 18.20 16.67 11.91
C LYS A 414 17.90 17.95 11.12
N ASN A 415 16.79 18.62 11.42
CA ASN A 415 16.33 19.81 10.70
C ASN A 415 16.83 21.12 11.33
N ALA A 416 17.34 21.08 12.56
CA ALA A 416 17.73 22.24 13.35
C ALA A 416 18.72 23.21 12.66
N ILE A 417 19.62 22.71 11.80
CA ILE A 417 20.65 23.54 11.13
C ILE A 417 20.04 24.40 10.00
N VAL A 418 19.00 23.92 9.34
CA VAL A 418 18.35 24.64 8.21
C VAL A 418 17.40 25.72 8.74
N ASP A 419 16.77 25.47 9.88
CA ASP A 419 15.74 26.34 10.45
C ASP A 419 16.30 27.59 11.17
N GLU A 420 17.60 27.65 11.51
CA GLU A 420 18.20 28.78 12.26
C GLU A 420 18.15 30.13 11.51
N PHE A 421 17.94 30.12 10.18
CA PHE A 421 17.99 31.33 9.34
C PHE A 421 16.63 31.71 8.71
N GLU A 422 15.55 31.00 9.02
CA GLU A 422 14.21 31.28 8.48
C GLU A 422 13.30 32.03 9.48
N GLU A 423 12.33 32.79 8.97
CA GLU A 423 11.31 33.44 9.81
C GLU A 423 10.43 32.37 10.49
N VAL A 424 10.27 32.47 11.81
CA VAL A 424 9.49 31.53 12.66
C VAL A 424 8.10 31.24 12.09
N GLU A 425 7.40 32.27 11.60
CA GLU A 425 6.07 32.11 11.00
C GLU A 425 6.07 31.32 9.67
N LYS A 426 7.17 31.40 8.90
CA LYS A 426 7.34 30.58 7.68
C LYS A 426 7.66 29.13 8.04
N VAL A 427 8.51 28.90 9.03
CA VAL A 427 8.83 27.56 9.55
C VAL A 427 7.58 26.89 10.13
N ALA A 428 6.69 27.68 10.75
CA ALA A 428 5.41 27.22 11.27
C ALA A 428 4.45 26.71 10.20
N LEU A 429 4.53 27.26 8.98
CA LEU A 429 3.80 26.79 7.80
C LEU A 429 4.63 25.75 7.02
N ASP A 430 4.96 24.65 7.69
CA ASP A 430 5.75 23.56 7.14
C ASP A 430 5.03 22.81 6.01
N ASN A 431 5.77 21.99 5.24
CA ASN A 431 5.17 21.16 4.20
C ASN A 431 4.38 19.98 4.80
N PRO A 432 3.31 19.49 4.13
CA PRO A 432 2.61 18.28 4.55
C PRO A 432 3.55 17.08 4.66
N VAL A 433 3.35 16.27 5.71
CA VAL A 433 4.10 15.04 5.92
C VAL A 433 3.72 14.01 4.84
N GLN A 434 4.69 13.24 4.36
CA GLN A 434 4.42 12.15 3.42
C GLN A 434 3.53 11.09 4.06
N VAL A 435 2.50 10.67 3.33
CA VAL A 435 1.55 9.66 3.82
C VAL A 435 2.22 8.28 3.77
N PRO A 436 2.26 7.53 4.90
CA PRO A 436 2.73 6.15 4.90
C PRO A 436 1.96 5.30 3.89
N ALA A 437 2.65 4.45 3.13
CA ALA A 437 2.07 3.69 2.03
C ALA A 437 0.85 2.83 2.46
N VAL A 438 0.89 2.26 3.67
CA VAL A 438 -0.22 1.48 4.24
C VAL A 438 -1.47 2.36 4.38
N ILE A 439 -1.34 3.52 5.02
CA ILE A 439 -2.43 4.48 5.20
C ILE A 439 -2.92 4.99 3.83
N GLY A 440 -1.99 5.28 2.91
CA GLY A 440 -2.31 5.68 1.55
C GLY A 440 -3.13 4.63 0.81
N SER A 441 -2.84 3.33 0.99
CA SER A 441 -3.61 2.23 0.41
C SER A 441 -5.03 2.16 1.00
N VAL A 442 -5.16 2.27 2.32
CA VAL A 442 -6.45 2.28 3.02
C VAL A 442 -7.31 3.46 2.57
N LEU A 443 -6.76 4.68 2.56
CA LEU A 443 -7.46 5.86 2.06
C LEU A 443 -7.81 5.72 0.57
N ASN A 444 -6.95 5.12 -0.25
CA ASN A 444 -7.28 4.83 -1.64
C ASN A 444 -8.43 3.82 -1.77
N HIS A 445 -8.59 2.88 -0.83
CA HIS A 445 -9.69 1.94 -0.84
C HIS A 445 -11.02 2.62 -0.49
N TYR A 446 -11.04 3.41 0.60
CA TYR A 446 -12.27 4.05 1.12
C TYR A 446 -12.64 5.38 0.44
N CYS A 447 -11.66 6.18 0.03
CA CYS A 447 -11.87 7.53 -0.51
C CYS A 447 -11.83 7.58 -2.04
N ARG A 448 -11.63 6.45 -2.73
CA ARG A 448 -11.95 6.38 -4.16
C ARG A 448 -13.43 6.67 -4.31
N VAL A 449 -13.76 7.64 -5.16
CA VAL A 449 -15.13 7.98 -5.56
C VAL A 449 -15.87 6.69 -5.93
N THR A 450 -16.64 6.16 -4.98
CA THR A 450 -17.55 5.05 -5.17
C THR A 450 -18.85 5.61 -5.72
N THR A 451 -18.82 5.97 -6.99
CA THR A 451 -19.79 5.40 -7.92
C THR A 451 -18.99 4.95 -9.14
N SER A 452 -19.00 3.65 -9.46
CA SER A 452 -18.39 3.21 -10.73
C SER A 452 -19.01 3.96 -11.91
N ALA A 453 -20.27 4.38 -11.79
CA ALA A 453 -20.99 5.20 -12.74
C ALA A 453 -20.38 6.59 -13.00
N ASP A 454 -19.99 7.37 -11.98
CA ASP A 454 -19.45 8.72 -12.22
C ASP A 454 -18.03 8.66 -12.80
N VAL A 455 -17.21 7.71 -12.36
CA VAL A 455 -15.89 7.46 -12.97
C VAL A 455 -16.04 7.00 -14.42
N GLU A 456 -17.03 6.14 -14.70
CA GLU A 456 -17.37 5.71 -16.06
C GLU A 456 -17.79 6.89 -16.93
N ILE A 457 -18.67 7.75 -16.42
CA ILE A 457 -19.13 8.97 -17.10
C ILE A 457 -17.96 9.91 -17.36
N CYS A 458 -17.10 10.16 -16.37
CA CYS A 458 -15.91 10.99 -16.52
C CYS A 458 -14.95 10.42 -17.57
N CYS A 459 -14.65 9.12 -17.52
CA CYS A 459 -13.79 8.47 -18.51
C CYS A 459 -14.39 8.58 -19.92
N LYS A 460 -15.71 8.43 -20.05
CA LYS A 460 -16.43 8.59 -21.32
C LYS A 460 -16.42 10.02 -21.82
N VAL A 461 -16.60 11.02 -20.96
CA VAL A 461 -16.54 12.45 -21.32
C VAL A 461 -15.12 12.82 -21.76
N LEU A 462 -14.09 12.35 -21.05
CA LEU A 462 -12.69 12.53 -21.44
C LEU A 462 -12.39 11.84 -22.77
N ALA A 463 -12.89 10.63 -22.98
CA ALA A 463 -12.77 9.91 -24.25
C ALA A 463 -13.47 10.62 -25.40
N GLN A 464 -14.58 11.31 -25.17
CA GLN A 464 -15.27 12.11 -26.19
C GLN A 464 -14.52 13.41 -26.53
N ASN A 465 -13.81 13.98 -25.57
CA ASN A 465 -13.13 15.28 -25.70
C ASN A 465 -11.60 15.16 -25.76
N PHE A 466 -11.06 13.96 -26.00
CA PHE A 466 -9.63 13.69 -25.91
C PHE A 466 -8.77 14.58 -26.82
N ALA A 467 -9.35 15.04 -27.95
CA ALA A 467 -8.66 15.91 -28.88
C ALA A 467 -8.32 17.31 -28.29
N ALA A 468 -9.00 17.72 -27.23
CA ALA A 468 -8.76 18.98 -26.52
C ALA A 468 -7.87 18.82 -25.28
N ILE A 469 -7.46 17.60 -24.93
CA ILE A 469 -6.65 17.33 -23.74
C ILE A 469 -5.18 17.54 -24.05
N GLU A 470 -4.51 18.37 -23.24
CA GLU A 470 -3.07 18.67 -23.43
C GLU A 470 -2.14 17.56 -22.89
N SER A 471 -2.52 16.91 -21.78
CA SER A 471 -1.70 15.87 -21.14
C SER A 471 -2.54 14.92 -20.27
N LEU A 472 -2.07 13.67 -20.13
CA LEU A 472 -2.61 12.66 -19.21
C LEU A 472 -1.56 12.23 -18.15
N GLU A 473 -0.46 12.97 -17.97
CA GLU A 473 0.73 12.58 -17.17
C GLU A 473 0.50 12.33 -15.66
N TYR A 474 -0.72 12.52 -15.15
CA TYR A 474 -1.08 12.24 -13.74
C TYR A 474 -2.32 11.34 -13.59
N ILE A 475 -2.82 10.79 -14.70
CA ILE A 475 -3.95 9.87 -14.67
C ILE A 475 -3.42 8.45 -14.46
N PRO A 476 -3.88 7.71 -13.45
CA PRO A 476 -3.46 6.33 -13.21
C PRO A 476 -3.73 5.40 -14.40
N ASP A 477 -2.85 4.42 -14.62
CA ASP A 477 -2.88 3.49 -15.75
C ASP A 477 -4.24 2.82 -15.98
N HIS A 478 -4.94 2.42 -14.93
CA HIS A 478 -6.26 1.77 -15.04
C HIS A 478 -7.34 2.70 -15.61
N LEU A 479 -7.35 3.98 -15.22
CA LEU A 479 -8.26 4.99 -15.79
C LEU A 479 -7.83 5.37 -17.20
N GLY A 480 -6.51 5.49 -17.43
CA GLY A 480 -5.95 5.69 -18.77
C GLY A 480 -6.40 4.61 -19.75
N ARG A 481 -6.29 3.34 -19.36
CA ARG A 481 -6.78 2.20 -20.15
C ARG A 481 -8.28 2.26 -20.39
N GLN A 482 -9.08 2.62 -19.38
CA GLN A 482 -10.53 2.78 -19.56
C GLN A 482 -10.90 3.88 -20.57
N ILE A 483 -10.25 5.05 -20.50
CA ILE A 483 -10.45 6.13 -21.48
C ILE A 483 -10.04 5.64 -22.88
N SER A 484 -8.89 4.97 -22.99
CA SER A 484 -8.41 4.37 -24.25
C SER A 484 -9.41 3.35 -24.80
N ALA A 485 -9.99 2.49 -23.96
CA ALA A 485 -10.96 1.49 -24.35
C ALA A 485 -12.23 2.13 -24.95
N TYR A 486 -12.73 3.24 -24.41
CA TYR A 486 -13.86 3.97 -25.00
C TYR A 486 -13.53 4.52 -26.40
N ILE A 487 -12.34 5.10 -26.58
CA ILE A 487 -11.88 5.60 -27.89
C ILE A 487 -11.70 4.44 -28.88
N SER A 488 -11.14 3.32 -28.41
CA SER A 488 -10.97 2.08 -29.18
C SER A 488 -12.32 1.49 -29.60
N CYS A 489 -13.35 1.53 -28.74
CA CYS A 489 -14.71 1.14 -29.12
C CYS A 489 -15.28 2.02 -30.24
N ASP A 490 -15.03 3.33 -30.21
CA ASP A 490 -15.44 4.24 -31.29
C ASP A 490 -14.73 3.91 -32.62
N LEU A 491 -13.44 3.54 -32.56
CA LEU A 491 -12.68 3.01 -33.71
C LEU A 491 -13.27 1.69 -34.24
N LEU A 492 -13.63 0.75 -33.35
CA LEU A 492 -14.29 -0.51 -33.73
C LEU A 492 -15.66 -0.28 -34.38
N ASN A 493 -16.33 0.82 -34.03
CA ASN A 493 -17.59 1.23 -34.63
C ASN A 493 -17.40 2.12 -35.88
N ASN A 494 -16.18 2.20 -36.44
CA ASN A 494 -15.84 2.99 -37.63
C ASN A 494 -16.16 4.49 -37.51
N ARG A 495 -16.10 5.05 -36.30
CA ARG A 495 -16.18 6.50 -36.12
C ARG A 495 -14.86 7.16 -36.48
N THR A 496 -14.94 8.30 -37.18
CA THR A 496 -13.78 9.09 -37.53
C THR A 496 -13.18 9.74 -36.28
N ILE A 497 -11.94 9.38 -35.94
CA ILE A 497 -11.19 10.02 -34.85
C ILE A 497 -9.83 10.54 -35.34
N PRO A 498 -9.27 11.59 -34.72
CA PRO A 498 -7.92 12.06 -35.02
C PRO A 498 -6.85 11.11 -34.43
N LEU A 499 -6.47 10.08 -35.20
CA LEU A 499 -5.51 9.04 -34.80
C LEU A 499 -4.16 9.60 -34.30
N ASN A 500 -3.62 10.64 -34.96
CA ASN A 500 -2.35 11.25 -34.55
C ASN A 500 -2.43 11.83 -33.13
N ILE A 501 -3.55 12.47 -32.77
CA ILE A 501 -3.75 13.05 -31.45
C ILE A 501 -3.92 11.94 -30.42
N TYR A 502 -4.72 10.92 -30.75
CA TYR A 502 -4.95 9.78 -29.86
C TYR A 502 -3.66 9.05 -29.53
N ILE A 503 -2.93 8.60 -30.55
CA ILE A 503 -1.68 7.86 -30.36
C ILE A 503 -0.63 8.75 -29.68
N GLY A 504 -0.52 10.02 -30.06
CA GLY A 504 0.44 10.94 -29.46
C GLY A 504 0.18 11.20 -27.97
N LEU A 505 -1.07 11.51 -27.60
CA LEU A 505 -1.46 11.80 -26.22
C LEU A 505 -1.20 10.61 -25.29
N PHE A 506 -1.63 9.41 -25.70
CA PHE A 506 -1.48 8.20 -24.88
C PHE A 506 -0.05 7.65 -24.88
N SER A 507 0.67 7.74 -26.00
CA SER A 507 2.08 7.35 -26.04
C SER A 507 2.95 8.24 -25.17
N ARG A 508 2.62 9.54 -25.06
CA ARG A 508 3.33 10.47 -24.18
C ARG A 508 3.13 10.14 -22.70
N ALA A 509 1.89 9.82 -22.30
CA ALA A 509 1.57 9.56 -20.90
C ALA A 509 1.95 8.14 -20.44
N TYR A 510 1.71 7.11 -21.27
CA TYR A 510 1.81 5.70 -20.85
C TYR A 510 2.87 4.89 -21.59
N GLY A 511 3.49 5.45 -22.64
CA GLY A 511 4.56 4.81 -23.38
C GLY A 511 4.24 3.39 -23.85
N GLY A 512 5.10 2.43 -23.48
CA GLY A 512 5.01 1.03 -23.93
C GLY A 512 3.81 0.25 -23.39
N LEU A 513 3.19 0.72 -22.29
CA LEU A 513 1.95 0.12 -21.77
C LEU A 513 0.79 0.32 -22.75
N PHE A 514 0.71 1.51 -23.36
CA PHE A 514 -0.29 1.81 -24.36
C PHE A 514 0.02 1.15 -25.72
N LEU A 515 1.25 1.33 -26.21
CA LEU A 515 1.66 0.83 -27.53
C LEU A 515 3.15 0.47 -27.56
N SER A 516 3.45 -0.83 -27.66
CA SER A 516 4.81 -1.34 -27.81
C SER A 516 4.99 -2.28 -29.01
N GLY A 517 3.93 -2.99 -29.42
CA GLY A 517 3.91 -3.80 -30.64
C GLY A 517 2.55 -3.77 -31.33
N PHE A 518 2.53 -3.70 -32.67
CA PHE A 518 1.27 -3.66 -33.42
C PHE A 518 1.35 -4.47 -34.73
N ARG A 519 0.23 -5.08 -35.13
CA ARG A 519 0.06 -5.72 -36.45
C ARG A 519 -1.03 -4.98 -37.21
N LEU A 520 -0.69 -4.45 -38.37
CA LEU A 520 -1.63 -3.74 -39.24
C LEU A 520 -1.77 -4.49 -40.56
N ARG A 521 -3.00 -4.66 -41.03
CA ARG A 521 -3.33 -5.23 -42.34
C ARG A 521 -3.86 -4.14 -43.27
N SER A 522 -3.91 -4.42 -44.57
CA SER A 522 -4.52 -3.49 -45.54
C SER A 522 -5.94 -3.10 -45.10
N CYS A 523 -6.17 -1.81 -44.93
CA CYS A 523 -7.45 -1.23 -44.51
C CYS A 523 -7.65 0.15 -45.17
N PRO A 524 -8.87 0.71 -45.20
CA PRO A 524 -9.13 2.00 -45.85
C PRO A 524 -8.29 3.16 -45.30
N ASP A 525 -8.02 3.18 -43.99
CA ASP A 525 -7.22 4.23 -43.32
C ASP A 525 -5.75 3.83 -43.11
N PHE A 526 -5.22 2.88 -43.88
CA PHE A 526 -3.86 2.33 -43.69
C PHE A 526 -2.78 3.41 -43.60
N THR A 527 -2.79 4.36 -44.52
CA THR A 527 -1.84 5.48 -44.56
C THR A 527 -1.91 6.36 -43.30
N LYS A 528 -3.11 6.61 -42.77
CA LYS A 528 -3.31 7.40 -41.54
C LYS A 528 -2.78 6.67 -40.31
N TRP A 529 -2.92 5.35 -40.25
CA TRP A 529 -2.36 4.55 -39.16
C TRP A 529 -0.83 4.61 -39.13
N ILE A 530 -0.18 4.45 -40.29
CA ILE A 530 1.28 4.56 -40.36
C ILE A 530 1.75 5.98 -40.02
N GLU A 531 1.03 7.00 -40.44
CA GLU A 531 1.31 8.38 -40.03
C GLU A 531 1.18 8.55 -38.51
N ALA A 532 0.11 8.02 -37.90
CA ALA A 532 -0.13 8.15 -36.47
C ALA A 532 0.90 7.43 -35.61
N PHE A 533 1.43 6.29 -36.06
CA PHE A 533 2.53 5.61 -35.37
C PHE A 533 3.80 6.46 -35.28
N SER A 534 3.99 7.46 -36.14
CA SER A 534 5.14 8.37 -36.04
C SER A 534 5.12 9.26 -34.78
N ALA A 535 3.96 9.40 -34.14
CA ALA A 535 3.82 10.09 -32.86
C ALA A 535 4.24 9.22 -31.66
N CYS A 536 4.50 7.92 -31.87
CA CYS A 536 4.84 6.97 -30.81
C CYS A 536 6.34 6.67 -30.77
N ASN A 537 6.97 6.89 -29.61
CA ASN A 537 8.38 6.56 -29.40
C ASN A 537 8.61 5.15 -28.81
N SER A 538 7.56 4.53 -28.25
CA SER A 538 7.62 3.22 -27.60
C SER A 538 7.32 2.05 -28.53
N LEU A 539 6.79 2.31 -29.73
CA LEU A 539 6.51 1.27 -30.73
C LEU A 539 7.82 0.60 -31.18
N SER A 540 8.02 -0.63 -30.74
CA SER A 540 9.22 -1.42 -30.96
C SER A 540 9.04 -2.51 -32.01
N THR A 541 7.82 -3.00 -32.19
CA THR A 541 7.49 -4.10 -33.11
C THR A 541 6.35 -3.70 -34.03
N LEU A 542 6.55 -3.81 -35.35
CA LEU A 542 5.50 -3.55 -36.34
C LEU A 542 5.45 -4.68 -37.35
N ASN A 543 4.27 -5.30 -37.50
CA ASN A 543 4.02 -6.32 -38.51
C ASN A 543 3.05 -5.76 -39.57
N LEU A 544 3.51 -5.72 -40.82
CA LEU A 544 2.75 -5.28 -41.99
C LEU A 544 2.70 -6.39 -43.07
N ASP A 545 2.63 -7.65 -42.65
CA ASP A 545 2.60 -8.77 -43.60
C ASP A 545 1.38 -8.69 -44.52
N SER A 546 1.52 -9.14 -45.77
CA SER A 546 0.43 -9.28 -46.75
C SER A 546 -0.39 -8.00 -46.98
N CYS A 547 0.24 -6.82 -46.88
CA CYS A 547 -0.42 -5.53 -47.07
C CYS A 547 -0.34 -5.00 -48.50
N ASP A 548 0.38 -5.69 -49.39
CA ASP A 548 0.63 -5.28 -50.78
C ASP A 548 1.26 -3.88 -50.87
N LEU A 549 2.21 -3.59 -49.97
CA LEU A 549 2.88 -2.28 -49.88
C LEU A 549 3.58 -1.87 -51.18
N GLY A 550 4.12 -2.81 -51.95
CA GLY A 550 4.81 -2.53 -53.21
C GLY A 550 3.86 -2.06 -54.31
N GLY A 551 2.62 -2.56 -54.31
CA GLY A 551 1.60 -2.20 -55.30
C GLY A 551 0.68 -1.06 -54.85
N LYS A 552 0.04 -1.22 -53.69
CA LYS A 552 -1.04 -0.32 -53.22
C LYS A 552 -0.57 0.90 -52.44
N TYR A 553 0.53 0.78 -51.68
CA TYR A 553 0.96 1.81 -50.74
C TYR A 553 2.47 2.15 -50.81
N PRO A 554 3.08 2.29 -52.00
CA PRO A 554 4.53 2.56 -52.10
C PRO A 554 4.94 3.89 -51.45
N GLU A 555 4.03 4.86 -51.37
CA GLU A 555 4.22 6.17 -50.75
C GLU A 555 4.36 6.13 -49.22
N VAL A 556 3.91 5.04 -48.58
CA VAL A 556 3.95 4.85 -47.12
C VAL A 556 5.31 4.34 -46.64
N LEU A 557 6.09 3.72 -47.53
CA LEU A 557 7.40 3.13 -47.22
C LEU A 557 8.38 4.13 -46.58
N PRO A 558 8.55 5.38 -47.06
CA PRO A 558 9.41 6.36 -46.41
C PRO A 558 8.95 6.76 -45.00
N TRP A 559 7.65 6.60 -44.68
CA TRP A 559 7.08 6.98 -43.40
C TRP A 559 7.36 5.94 -42.33
N ILE A 560 7.36 4.65 -42.69
CA ILE A 560 7.80 3.56 -41.81
C ILE A 560 9.23 3.83 -41.30
N ALA A 561 10.07 4.42 -42.16
CA ALA A 561 11.43 4.76 -41.79
C ALA A 561 11.56 5.91 -40.79
N ARG A 562 10.49 6.67 -40.52
CA ARG A 562 10.44 7.74 -39.51
C ARG A 562 10.14 7.22 -38.09
N LEU A 563 9.77 5.95 -37.95
CA LEU A 563 9.46 5.32 -36.66
C LEU A 563 10.73 5.09 -35.84
N LYS A 564 11.04 6.02 -34.92
CA LYS A 564 12.32 6.04 -34.16
C LYS A 564 12.47 4.91 -33.15
N GLY A 565 11.35 4.38 -32.63
CA GLY A 565 11.34 3.31 -31.62
C GLY A 565 11.54 1.89 -32.19
N LEU A 566 11.41 1.74 -33.50
CA LEU A 566 11.23 0.43 -34.15
C LEU A 566 12.50 -0.43 -34.08
N ARG A 567 12.35 -1.66 -33.57
CA ARG A 567 13.40 -2.68 -33.44
C ARG A 567 13.14 -3.89 -34.32
N PHE A 568 11.86 -4.26 -34.50
CA PHE A 568 11.42 -5.42 -35.26
C PHE A 568 10.40 -4.98 -36.30
N LEU A 569 10.66 -5.27 -37.58
CA LEU A 569 9.76 -4.94 -38.68
C LEU A 569 9.53 -6.16 -39.57
N SER A 570 8.26 -6.54 -39.74
CA SER A 570 7.87 -7.61 -40.67
C SER A 570 7.14 -7.04 -41.87
N LEU A 571 7.61 -7.40 -43.07
CA LEU A 571 7.13 -6.97 -44.38
C LEU A 571 6.94 -8.19 -45.30
N ARG A 572 6.55 -9.34 -44.76
CA ARG A 572 6.38 -10.56 -45.56
C ARG A 572 5.25 -10.40 -46.57
N TRP A 573 5.37 -10.99 -47.76
CA TRP A 573 4.30 -11.00 -48.78
C TRP A 573 3.77 -9.61 -49.19
N ASN A 574 4.65 -8.65 -49.46
CA ASN A 574 4.24 -7.27 -49.78
C ASN A 574 4.48 -6.85 -51.23
N ASN A 575 4.82 -7.78 -52.12
CA ASN A 575 5.18 -7.51 -53.51
C ASN A 575 6.28 -6.44 -53.65
N LEU A 576 7.21 -6.41 -52.70
CA LEU A 576 8.28 -5.41 -52.67
C LEU A 576 9.30 -5.66 -53.80
N THR A 577 9.71 -4.57 -54.44
CA THR A 577 10.81 -4.54 -55.42
C THR A 577 12.09 -3.95 -54.80
N ASN A 578 13.22 -4.07 -55.51
CA ASN A 578 14.47 -3.43 -55.09
C ASN A 578 14.32 -1.91 -54.88
N ASP A 579 13.52 -1.22 -55.70
CA ASP A 579 13.29 0.22 -55.58
C ASP A 579 12.49 0.57 -54.32
N ASN A 580 11.55 -0.28 -53.93
CA ASN A 580 10.84 -0.13 -52.66
C ASN A 580 11.79 -0.26 -51.46
N ILE A 581 12.73 -1.21 -51.50
CA ILE A 581 13.77 -1.34 -50.47
C ILE A 581 14.71 -0.13 -50.48
N VAL A 582 15.08 0.40 -51.64
CA VAL A 582 15.89 1.64 -51.72
C VAL A 582 15.17 2.80 -51.04
N SER A 583 13.85 2.91 -51.26
CA SER A 583 12.98 3.95 -50.70
C SER A 583 12.87 3.87 -49.18
N ILE A 584 12.47 2.71 -48.62
CA ILE A 584 12.32 2.54 -47.15
C ILE A 584 13.66 2.69 -46.42
N THR A 585 14.75 2.20 -47.01
CA THR A 585 16.07 2.27 -46.38
C THR A 585 16.74 3.64 -46.52
N ALA A 586 16.21 4.56 -47.33
CA ALA A 586 16.84 5.86 -47.57
C ALA A 586 17.07 6.65 -46.28
N ASN A 587 16.05 6.74 -45.42
CA ASN A 587 16.13 7.47 -44.16
C ASN A 587 16.99 6.76 -43.09
N TRP A 588 17.02 5.43 -43.10
CA TRP A 588 17.84 4.64 -42.17
C TRP A 588 19.34 4.70 -42.46
N ARG A 589 19.75 5.08 -43.69
CA ARG A 589 21.15 5.10 -44.13
C ARG A 589 21.85 6.46 -44.01
N ILE A 590 21.10 7.55 -43.84
CA ILE A 590 21.65 8.92 -43.80
C ILE A 590 22.21 9.21 -42.40
N LYS A 591 23.52 9.51 -42.26
CA LYS A 591 24.21 9.70 -40.96
C LYS A 591 23.50 10.66 -39.98
N LEU A 592 22.95 11.78 -40.45
CA LEU A 592 22.26 12.77 -39.59
C LEU A 592 20.84 12.36 -39.14
N VAL A 593 20.18 11.43 -39.85
CA VAL A 593 18.78 11.00 -39.58
C VAL A 593 18.74 9.56 -39.03
N GLY A 594 19.71 8.73 -39.39
CA GLY A 594 19.83 7.32 -39.03
C GLY A 594 20.58 7.06 -37.71
N GLU A 595 21.23 8.06 -37.09
CA GLU A 595 21.85 7.93 -35.76
C GLU A 595 20.85 7.53 -34.65
N GLY A 596 19.55 7.72 -34.88
CA GLY A 596 18.47 7.26 -34.00
C GLY A 596 17.79 5.94 -34.40
N CYS A 597 18.20 5.27 -35.47
CA CYS A 597 17.54 4.05 -35.97
C CYS A 597 17.87 2.83 -35.08
N LYS A 598 16.86 2.27 -34.41
CA LYS A 598 17.01 1.10 -33.52
C LYS A 598 16.66 -0.24 -34.17
N LEU A 599 16.45 -0.26 -35.49
CA LEU A 599 15.99 -1.44 -36.23
C LEU A 599 17.05 -2.55 -36.19
N ALA A 600 16.76 -3.61 -35.44
CA ALA A 600 17.65 -4.75 -35.24
C ALA A 600 17.30 -5.92 -36.15
N VAL A 601 16.01 -6.10 -36.45
CA VAL A 601 15.51 -7.24 -37.23
C VAL A 601 14.50 -6.76 -38.26
N VAL A 602 14.69 -7.20 -39.51
CA VAL A 602 13.71 -7.01 -40.57
C VAL A 602 13.39 -8.35 -41.24
N ASP A 603 12.11 -8.60 -41.50
CA ASP A 603 11.65 -9.73 -42.29
C ASP A 603 11.04 -9.23 -43.59
N VAL A 604 11.67 -9.59 -44.72
CA VAL A 604 11.20 -9.28 -46.07
C VAL A 604 10.96 -10.56 -46.86
N SER A 605 10.77 -11.68 -46.18
CA SER A 605 10.53 -12.99 -46.80
C SER A 605 9.30 -12.97 -47.70
N ARG A 606 9.25 -13.89 -48.68
CA ARG A 606 8.11 -14.04 -49.61
C ARG A 606 7.88 -12.78 -50.48
N ASN A 607 8.94 -12.06 -50.81
CA ASN A 607 8.94 -10.97 -51.78
C ASN A 607 9.85 -11.36 -52.97
N PRO A 608 9.29 -11.97 -54.03
CA PRO A 608 10.08 -12.65 -55.07
C PRO A 608 10.92 -11.70 -55.94
N PHE A 609 10.55 -10.41 -56.01
CA PHE A 609 11.24 -9.40 -56.83
C PHE A 609 12.46 -8.76 -56.13
N LEU A 610 12.82 -9.22 -54.93
CA LEU A 610 14.00 -8.75 -54.20
C LEU A 610 15.27 -9.49 -54.66
N GLY A 611 16.29 -8.73 -55.01
CA GLY A 611 17.59 -9.23 -55.49
C GLY A 611 18.77 -8.63 -54.73
N GLU A 612 19.99 -8.77 -55.27
CA GLU A 612 21.24 -8.29 -54.65
C GLU A 612 21.24 -6.81 -54.26
N THR A 613 20.54 -5.97 -55.04
CA THR A 613 20.40 -4.55 -54.74
C THR A 613 19.68 -4.32 -53.41
N ALA A 614 18.60 -5.06 -53.12
CA ALA A 614 17.90 -4.97 -51.84
C ALA A 614 18.79 -5.41 -50.67
N LEU A 615 19.49 -6.54 -50.83
CA LEU A 615 20.42 -7.04 -49.80
C LEU A 615 21.51 -6.03 -49.48
N ARG A 616 22.14 -5.42 -50.49
CA ARG A 616 23.19 -4.41 -50.31
C ARG A 616 22.68 -3.17 -49.56
N LYS A 617 21.43 -2.77 -49.78
CA LYS A 617 20.82 -1.63 -49.09
C LYS A 617 20.47 -1.96 -47.64
N LEU A 618 19.89 -3.13 -47.38
CA LEU A 618 19.56 -3.55 -46.01
C LEU A 618 20.81 -3.77 -45.15
N THR A 619 21.82 -4.44 -45.68
CA THR A 619 23.10 -4.70 -44.96
C THR A 619 23.92 -3.43 -44.70
N SER A 620 23.61 -2.31 -45.37
CA SER A 620 24.25 -1.01 -45.11
C SER A 620 23.66 -0.24 -43.92
N ILE A 621 22.58 -0.75 -43.31
CA ILE A 621 21.99 -0.18 -42.09
C ILE A 621 22.82 -0.61 -40.89
N SER A 622 23.34 0.35 -40.14
CA SER A 622 24.31 0.09 -39.05
C SER A 622 23.72 -0.66 -37.86
N SER A 623 22.44 -0.44 -37.53
CA SER A 623 21.75 -1.08 -36.40
C SER A 623 21.21 -2.48 -36.69
N LEU A 624 21.10 -2.86 -37.96
CA LEU A 624 20.50 -4.11 -38.39
C LEU A 624 21.42 -5.30 -38.09
N GLN A 625 20.86 -6.31 -37.43
CA GLN A 625 21.57 -7.51 -36.99
C GLN A 625 21.08 -8.76 -37.73
N VAL A 626 19.80 -8.84 -38.08
CA VAL A 626 19.19 -10.01 -38.70
C VAL A 626 18.23 -9.58 -39.82
N ILE A 627 18.31 -10.28 -40.95
CA ILE A 627 17.46 -10.09 -42.12
C ILE A 627 16.90 -11.45 -42.53
N TYR A 628 15.58 -11.58 -42.55
CA TYR A 628 14.91 -12.76 -43.10
C TYR A 628 14.57 -12.50 -44.57
N LEU A 629 15.00 -13.41 -45.44
CA LEU A 629 15.00 -13.29 -46.91
C LEU A 629 14.48 -14.57 -47.59
N SER A 630 13.79 -15.42 -46.84
CA SER A 630 13.26 -16.68 -47.38
C SER A 630 12.29 -16.42 -48.53
N ASP A 631 12.29 -17.27 -49.57
CA ASP A 631 11.41 -17.15 -50.74
C ASP A 631 11.49 -15.76 -51.45
N THR A 632 12.69 -15.17 -51.47
CA THR A 632 13.02 -13.98 -52.29
C THR A 632 13.85 -14.37 -53.51
N GLY A 633 13.99 -13.50 -54.50
CA GLY A 633 14.89 -13.72 -55.65
C GLY A 633 16.36 -13.92 -55.30
N LEU A 634 16.76 -13.58 -54.06
CA LEU A 634 18.09 -13.86 -53.49
C LEU A 634 18.26 -15.29 -53.01
N ALA A 635 17.20 -15.93 -52.52
CA ALA A 635 17.27 -17.29 -51.97
C ALA A 635 17.59 -18.35 -53.05
N ILE A 636 17.49 -17.95 -54.32
CA ILE A 636 17.75 -18.77 -55.52
C ILE A 636 19.11 -18.36 -56.18
N SER A 637 19.77 -17.31 -55.68
CA SER A 637 21.01 -16.73 -56.26
C SER A 637 22.25 -17.06 -55.41
N THR A 638 23.42 -17.25 -56.06
CA THR A 638 24.72 -17.48 -55.40
C THR A 638 25.44 -16.18 -55.01
N ALA A 639 24.68 -15.18 -54.56
CA ALA A 639 25.20 -13.83 -54.28
C ALA A 639 26.19 -13.84 -53.09
N ALA A 640 27.34 -13.19 -53.26
CA ALA A 640 28.31 -13.04 -52.18
C ALA A 640 27.82 -12.05 -51.10
N LEU A 641 27.86 -12.47 -49.83
CA LEU A 641 27.49 -11.61 -48.71
C LEU A 641 28.57 -10.55 -48.41
N PRO A 642 28.19 -9.33 -47.97
CA PRO A 642 29.16 -8.33 -47.52
C PRO A 642 29.99 -8.81 -46.33
N PRO A 643 31.22 -8.27 -46.13
CA PRO A 643 32.06 -8.61 -44.98
C PRO A 643 31.33 -8.40 -43.65
N GLY A 644 31.43 -9.38 -42.75
CA GLY A 644 30.78 -9.33 -41.43
C GLY A 644 29.34 -9.86 -41.41
N TRP A 645 28.80 -10.34 -42.53
CA TRP A 645 27.51 -11.02 -42.59
C TRP A 645 27.67 -12.52 -42.90
N LYS A 646 26.82 -13.36 -42.32
CA LYS A 646 26.74 -14.81 -42.60
C LYS A 646 25.31 -15.20 -42.91
N GLU A 647 25.16 -16.23 -43.73
CA GLU A 647 23.86 -16.82 -44.05
C GLU A 647 23.57 -18.06 -43.20
N ARG A 648 22.28 -18.39 -43.10
CA ARG A 648 21.76 -19.60 -42.49
C ARG A 648 20.52 -20.08 -43.26
N THR A 649 20.44 -21.39 -43.49
CA THR A 649 19.42 -22.04 -44.34
C THR A 649 18.73 -23.25 -43.64
N ASP A 650 18.87 -23.40 -42.32
CA ASP A 650 18.37 -24.54 -41.54
C ASP A 650 16.86 -24.52 -41.23
N ARG A 651 16.04 -25.24 -42.00
CA ARG A 651 14.56 -25.23 -41.90
C ARG A 651 13.95 -25.23 -40.48
N GLU A 652 14.49 -26.01 -39.53
CA GLU A 652 13.91 -26.16 -38.18
C GLU A 652 14.13 -24.95 -37.24
N ARG A 653 15.07 -24.05 -37.53
CA ARG A 653 15.42 -22.92 -36.64
C ARG A 653 15.15 -21.54 -37.23
N LEU A 654 14.55 -21.48 -38.41
CA LEU A 654 14.28 -20.24 -39.15
C LEU A 654 12.88 -19.67 -38.92
N VAL A 655 12.03 -20.34 -38.12
CA VAL A 655 10.76 -19.74 -37.68
C VAL A 655 11.13 -18.47 -36.90
N PRO A 656 10.77 -17.27 -37.42
CA PRO A 656 11.15 -16.03 -36.78
C PRO A 656 10.45 -15.97 -35.42
N LYS A 657 11.22 -15.97 -34.32
CA LYS A 657 10.69 -15.58 -33.01
C LYS A 657 10.52 -14.06 -32.99
N PHE A 658 9.56 -13.56 -33.77
CA PHE A 658 9.15 -12.15 -33.70
C PHE A 658 8.38 -11.93 -32.40
N PRO A 659 8.59 -10.80 -31.71
CA PRO A 659 7.77 -10.46 -30.55
C PRO A 659 6.30 -10.36 -30.94
N GLU A 660 5.42 -10.90 -30.11
CA GLU A 660 3.99 -10.72 -30.30
C GLU A 660 3.62 -9.23 -30.15
N PRO A 661 2.65 -8.73 -30.93
CA PRO A 661 2.12 -7.39 -30.72
C PRO A 661 1.56 -7.24 -29.29
N SER A 662 1.71 -6.04 -28.71
CA SER A 662 1.49 -5.80 -27.27
C SER A 662 1.18 -4.34 -26.94
N GLY A 663 0.48 -4.14 -25.82
CA GLY A 663 -0.01 -2.86 -25.34
C GLY A 663 -1.54 -2.74 -25.46
N TRP A 664 -2.12 -1.83 -24.68
CA TRP A 664 -3.58 -1.66 -24.58
C TRP A 664 -4.26 -1.48 -25.93
N LEU A 665 -3.68 -0.70 -26.84
CA LEU A 665 -4.25 -0.48 -28.17
C LEU A 665 -4.29 -1.77 -29.01
N TRP A 666 -3.30 -2.65 -28.85
CA TRP A 666 -3.32 -3.95 -29.51
C TRP A 666 -4.39 -4.85 -28.87
N GLU A 667 -4.38 -4.98 -27.55
CA GLU A 667 -5.31 -5.85 -26.80
C GLU A 667 -6.77 -5.47 -27.02
N ASP A 668 -7.08 -4.17 -26.95
CA ASP A 668 -8.46 -3.68 -26.93
C ASP A 668 -9.04 -3.41 -28.34
N PHE A 669 -8.18 -3.17 -29.35
CA PHE A 669 -8.60 -2.89 -30.74
C PHE A 669 -7.96 -3.82 -31.78
N GLY A 670 -6.63 -3.96 -31.73
CA GLY A 670 -5.86 -4.70 -32.72
C GLY A 670 -6.22 -6.18 -32.80
N VAL A 671 -6.41 -6.84 -31.67
CA VAL A 671 -6.87 -8.24 -31.59
C VAL A 671 -8.24 -8.38 -32.27
N VAL A 672 -9.19 -7.48 -32.00
CA VAL A 672 -10.53 -7.59 -32.57
C VAL A 672 -10.55 -7.34 -34.08
N ARG A 673 -9.78 -6.37 -34.58
CA ARG A 673 -9.79 -5.99 -36.01
C ARG A 673 -8.86 -6.79 -36.90
N PHE A 674 -7.71 -7.20 -36.39
CA PHE A 674 -6.61 -7.71 -37.18
C PHE A 674 -6.14 -9.11 -36.75
N SER A 675 -6.84 -9.77 -35.82
CA SER A 675 -6.61 -11.20 -35.55
C SER A 675 -7.35 -12.10 -36.56
N LEU A 676 -6.66 -13.12 -37.07
CA LEU A 676 -7.23 -14.41 -37.51
C LEU A 676 -6.15 -15.41 -37.96
N GLY A 677 -6.38 -16.67 -37.59
CA GLY A 677 -6.00 -17.93 -38.25
C GLY A 677 -4.55 -18.42 -38.14
N GLU A 678 -4.35 -19.58 -37.50
CA GLU A 678 -3.11 -20.37 -37.29
C GLU A 678 -2.27 -20.70 -38.57
N ASN A 679 -2.60 -20.14 -39.73
CA ASN A 679 -2.05 -20.58 -41.02
C ASN A 679 -0.84 -19.78 -41.51
N PHE A 680 -0.58 -18.55 -41.06
CA PHE A 680 0.59 -17.80 -41.56
C PHE A 680 1.90 -18.10 -40.82
N ASP A 681 1.83 -18.60 -39.58
CA ASP A 681 3.00 -18.93 -38.76
C ASP A 681 3.44 -20.41 -38.91
N SER A 682 2.63 -21.23 -39.58
CA SER A 682 2.88 -22.66 -39.83
C SER A 682 3.39 -22.98 -41.24
N GLU A 683 3.37 -22.03 -42.18
CA GLU A 683 3.87 -22.28 -43.52
C GLU A 683 5.40 -22.30 -43.55
N GLN A 684 5.96 -23.47 -43.86
CA GLN A 684 7.39 -23.64 -44.08
C GLN A 684 7.85 -22.88 -45.34
N TYR A 685 9.01 -22.23 -45.27
CA TYR A 685 9.64 -21.58 -46.42
C TYR A 685 10.19 -22.63 -47.40
N GLU A 686 9.96 -22.42 -48.69
CA GLU A 686 10.45 -23.32 -49.73
C GLU A 686 11.98 -23.22 -49.86
N PHE A 687 12.47 -21.97 -49.90
CA PHE A 687 13.86 -21.57 -49.94
C PHE A 687 14.21 -20.75 -48.68
N PRO A 688 14.54 -21.42 -47.57
CA PRO A 688 14.91 -20.75 -46.32
C PRO A 688 16.20 -19.94 -46.43
N LEU A 689 16.15 -18.65 -46.08
CA LEU A 689 17.34 -17.80 -46.05
C LEU A 689 17.24 -16.73 -44.95
N ILE A 690 18.18 -16.77 -44.01
CA ILE A 690 18.44 -15.68 -43.06
C ILE A 690 19.87 -15.22 -43.21
N VAL A 691 20.07 -13.90 -43.16
CA VAL A 691 21.39 -13.28 -43.11
C VAL A 691 21.54 -12.52 -41.80
N PHE A 692 22.62 -12.78 -41.06
CA PHE A 692 22.88 -12.16 -39.77
C PHE A 692 24.30 -11.59 -39.69
N ARG A 693 24.44 -10.51 -38.92
CA ARG A 693 25.71 -9.80 -38.74
C ARG A 693 26.51 -10.46 -37.62
N LEU A 694 27.78 -10.75 -37.89
CA LEU A 694 28.74 -11.20 -36.89
C LEU A 694 29.01 -10.06 -35.92
N ARG A 695 28.89 -10.32 -34.62
CA ARG A 695 29.42 -9.42 -33.60
C ARG A 695 30.93 -9.42 -33.74
N THR A 696 31.50 -8.31 -34.22
CA THR A 696 32.93 -8.03 -34.00
C THR A 696 33.10 -7.86 -32.50
N HIS A 697 33.92 -8.71 -31.88
CA HIS A 697 34.33 -8.52 -30.48
C HIS A 697 34.98 -7.15 -30.27
#